data_AF-Q7NBD3-F1
#
_entry.id   AF-Q7NBD3-F1
#
_cell.length_a   1.000
_cell.length_b   1.000
_cell.length_c   1.000
_cell.angle_alpha   90.00
_cell.angle_beta   90.00
_cell.angle_gamma   90.00
#
_symmetry.space_group_name_H-M   'P 1'
#
loop_
_entity.id
_entity.type
_entity.pdbx_description
1 polymer ?
#
loop_
_entity_poly.entity_id
_entity_poly.type
_entity_poly.pdbx_seq_one_letter_code
_entity_poly.pdbx_strand_id
1 'polypeptide(L)'
;MKRKNILKFVSLLGIGSFVMLAAASCTTPVNPTPNPKPKPDPMPNPPSGGMNGGNTPTPNPNPHSGGMNGGDTNPGNGGGMDNSAQQLAAAKVSLNTELATQTNNVALYSDYAKIKQDLTNAYTIANDVSTKSDATLMEVKKATTDLQGAIKAAAKAKTDFDSTHAELVTEYKNLKSTLQTKTQILDSLTAEQFSSISAHLSALYKAGEAITTKTLTPADGTMLNLTDVTGADNSIKAATSSDKLTKWKDNANTFFNGFEKNVLSKAKLTLASNQSNNNDQPVNYSYVGYSSSVPFTGEKNRPIWYFSQRKVWDYTSNNNGTIVQNASDNSTDSLTDVSWIYSLTGEGTKYQLTFDYYGPTTAYLYFPYKLVKTGDSSSVALQYKLNGGDNQQVEFKSETTPDSATGTKSTTAPNSGSASSGGSQGASSSAKLVAAEDMQTNEMNPKPTVSDINVAKVTLSNLVFGQNTIEFSVPDSKVAPMIGNMYLTSSTSENNKNKIYDDIFGNSSVTKENNSSTITVNLLKGYSLAADSSTYVRQFTNLTNSTQPEENNTPTYLVGFIGGRGPRKVNDADKITTPWAIKDNRTLTIYVNAPTQGEYYISGSYLTEKDRELKLSTDSDSNNSVTITTKGKNNLTTLGTFDTATATEGDNGTPVGTTRTLRLKAGLNKIVIAGGGKENVDKGFAPYIGNLTFTLKSAQTETDTNSSKAA
;
A
#
# COMPACT_ATOMS: atom_id res chain seq x y z
N MET A 1 -1.58 38.30 22.24
CA MET A 1 -2.28 38.01 23.53
C MET A 1 -2.21 36.52 23.83
N LYS A 2 -2.04 36.15 25.12
CA LYS A 2 -2.24 34.82 25.75
C LYS A 2 -1.87 33.56 24.93
N ARG A 3 -0.67 33.02 25.16
CA ARG A 3 -0.36 31.59 24.89
C ARG A 3 -1.19 30.71 25.84
N LYS A 4 -1.85 29.67 25.34
CA LYS A 4 -2.51 28.64 26.18
C LYS A 4 -1.56 27.44 26.35
N ASN A 5 -1.03 27.25 27.55
CA ASN A 5 -0.37 25.99 27.91
C ASN A 5 -1.46 24.92 28.12
N ILE A 6 -1.46 23.87 27.30
CA ILE A 6 -2.23 22.66 27.57
C ILE A 6 -1.39 21.77 28.49
N LEU A 7 -1.81 21.70 29.75
CA LEU A 7 -1.23 20.81 30.74
C LEU A 7 -1.81 19.40 30.51
N LYS A 8 -1.02 18.49 29.93
CA LYS A 8 -1.43 17.07 29.82
C LYS A 8 -1.15 16.37 31.15
N PHE A 9 -2.21 15.98 31.86
CA PHE A 9 -2.08 15.00 32.95
C PHE A 9 -1.73 13.63 32.36
N VAL A 10 -0.49 13.20 32.54
CA VAL A 10 -0.10 11.80 32.33
C VAL A 10 -0.51 11.04 33.59
N SER A 11 -1.44 10.08 33.48
CA SER A 11 -1.77 9.22 34.61
C SER A 11 -0.61 8.27 34.89
N LEU A 12 0.12 8.52 35.97
CA LEU A 12 1.23 7.69 36.40
C LEU A 12 0.71 6.43 37.12
N LEU A 13 0.27 5.43 36.35
CA LEU A 13 0.02 4.08 36.86
C LEU A 13 1.32 3.27 36.77
N GLY A 14 1.76 2.77 37.93
CA GLY A 14 3.17 2.46 38.17
C GLY A 14 3.71 1.23 37.46
N ILE A 15 4.89 1.37 36.86
CA ILE A 15 5.80 0.25 36.55
C ILE A 15 7.01 0.42 37.46
N GLY A 16 7.04 -0.33 38.57
CA GLY A 16 8.15 -0.36 39.52
C GLY A 16 9.34 -1.15 38.99
N SER A 17 10.07 -0.61 38.02
CA SER A 17 11.31 -1.21 37.53
C SER A 17 12.50 -0.78 38.39
N PHE A 18 12.90 -1.63 39.33
CA PHE A 18 14.20 -1.50 39.99
C PHE A 18 15.31 -1.84 39.00
N VAL A 19 16.06 -0.83 38.56
CA VAL A 19 17.30 -1.00 37.82
C VAL A 19 18.39 -1.44 38.80
N MET A 20 18.78 -2.71 38.78
CA MET A 20 20.04 -3.13 39.40
C MET A 20 21.20 -2.66 38.52
N LEU A 21 21.97 -1.71 39.04
CA LEU A 21 23.20 -1.22 38.43
C LEU A 21 24.29 -2.30 38.58
N ALA A 22 24.52 -3.09 37.54
CA ALA A 22 25.66 -3.99 37.48
C ALA A 22 26.94 -3.17 37.21
N ALA A 23 27.89 -3.19 38.15
CA ALA A 23 29.18 -2.55 37.97
C ALA A 23 30.01 -3.30 36.92
N ALA A 24 30.32 -2.65 35.81
CA ALA A 24 31.28 -3.16 34.83
C ALA A 24 32.70 -3.07 35.40
N SER A 25 33.33 -4.22 35.67
CA SER A 25 34.76 -4.29 35.95
C SER A 25 35.52 -4.56 34.66
N CYS A 26 36.36 -3.62 34.23
CA CYS A 26 37.23 -3.79 33.09
C CYS A 26 38.41 -4.70 33.44
N THR A 27 38.60 -5.79 32.70
CA THR A 27 39.91 -6.46 32.58
C THR A 27 40.24 -6.70 31.11
N THR A 28 41.48 -6.42 30.74
CA THR A 28 42.00 -6.49 29.37
C THR A 28 42.34 -7.93 28.95
N PRO A 29 42.31 -8.25 27.64
CA PRO A 29 42.60 -9.61 27.16
C PRO A 29 44.10 -9.91 27.17
N VAL A 30 44.46 -11.13 27.58
CA VAL A 30 45.78 -11.74 27.33
C VAL A 30 45.63 -12.97 26.43
N ASN A 31 46.57 -13.09 25.49
CA ASN A 31 46.56 -14.03 24.36
C ASN A 31 46.94 -15.47 24.80
N PRO A 32 46.42 -16.55 24.19
CA PRO A 32 46.66 -17.92 24.65
C PRO A 32 47.79 -18.65 23.91
N THR A 33 48.59 -19.44 24.62
CA THR A 33 49.46 -20.52 24.07
C THR A 33 49.87 -21.50 25.18
N PRO A 34 50.29 -22.76 24.90
CA PRO A 34 49.35 -23.86 24.73
C PRO A 34 49.51 -24.99 25.77
N ASN A 35 48.47 -25.80 25.94
CA ASN A 35 48.43 -26.90 26.92
C ASN A 35 49.19 -28.17 26.47
N PRO A 36 50.00 -28.82 27.32
CA PRO A 36 50.52 -30.16 27.09
C PRO A 36 49.49 -31.28 27.35
N LYS A 37 49.56 -32.27 26.48
CA LYS A 37 48.69 -33.46 26.30
C LYS A 37 48.55 -34.38 27.55
N PRO A 38 47.36 -34.93 27.84
CA PRO A 38 47.16 -35.93 28.90
C PRO A 38 47.56 -37.36 28.48
N LYS A 39 47.88 -38.21 29.45
CA LYS A 39 48.05 -39.67 29.33
C LYS A 39 47.58 -40.35 30.66
N PRO A 40 47.29 -41.67 30.69
CA PRO A 40 45.91 -42.08 30.93
C PRO A 40 45.73 -43.11 32.04
N ASP A 41 44.65 -43.00 32.82
CA ASP A 41 44.20 -44.07 33.70
C ASP A 41 43.36 -45.11 32.93
N PRO A 42 43.62 -46.41 33.07
CA PRO A 42 42.82 -47.47 32.46
C PRO A 42 41.57 -47.81 33.29
N MET A 43 40.48 -48.17 32.59
CA MET A 43 39.25 -48.72 33.19
C MET A 43 39.52 -50.02 33.96
N PRO A 44 38.59 -50.42 34.85
CA PRO A 44 37.84 -51.63 34.50
C PRO A 44 36.35 -51.64 34.91
N ASN A 45 35.61 -52.52 34.23
CA ASN A 45 34.27 -53.07 34.55
C ASN A 45 34.22 -54.45 33.82
N PRO A 46 33.36 -55.45 34.14
CA PRO A 46 32.27 -55.54 35.12
C PRO A 46 32.36 -56.86 35.98
N PRO A 47 31.30 -57.43 36.61
CA PRO A 47 31.44 -58.37 37.75
C PRO A 47 31.41 -59.89 37.46
N SER A 48 32.04 -60.67 38.37
CA SER A 48 31.96 -62.15 38.54
C SER A 48 32.62 -62.56 39.89
N GLY A 49 32.30 -63.65 40.62
CA GLY A 49 31.25 -64.66 40.37
C GLY A 49 30.94 -65.65 41.53
N GLY A 50 31.90 -66.09 42.37
CA GLY A 50 31.63 -67.03 43.49
C GLY A 50 32.86 -67.71 44.15
N MET A 51 32.72 -68.09 45.44
CA MET A 51 33.49 -69.07 46.26
C MET A 51 35.04 -68.84 46.40
N ASN A 52 35.75 -69.19 47.49
CA ASN A 52 35.46 -70.04 48.65
C ASN A 52 36.39 -69.73 49.87
N GLY A 53 35.97 -70.08 51.09
CA GLY A 53 36.86 -70.59 52.17
C GLY A 53 37.63 -69.64 53.11
N GLY A 54 37.37 -69.77 54.43
CA GLY A 54 38.48 -69.94 55.39
C GLY A 54 38.60 -69.01 56.60
N ASN A 55 38.19 -69.50 57.77
CA ASN A 55 38.68 -69.20 59.14
C ASN A 55 38.63 -67.77 59.74
N THR A 56 37.71 -67.61 60.70
CA THR A 56 37.86 -66.80 61.93
C THR A 56 38.87 -67.43 62.90
N PRO A 57 39.51 -66.69 63.84
CA PRO A 57 38.86 -66.43 65.14
C PRO A 57 39.05 -65.01 65.74
N THR A 58 38.13 -64.69 66.65
CA THR A 58 38.05 -63.57 67.63
C THR A 58 39.15 -63.63 68.72
N PRO A 59 39.33 -62.67 69.69
CA PRO A 59 38.37 -61.67 70.21
C PRO A 59 38.89 -60.26 70.68
N ASN A 60 37.94 -59.46 71.20
CA ASN A 60 37.94 -58.40 72.26
C ASN A 60 39.16 -58.33 73.24
N PRO A 61 39.38 -57.28 74.12
CA PRO A 61 38.53 -56.12 74.45
C PRO A 61 39.25 -54.75 74.71
N ASN A 62 38.47 -53.74 75.15
CA ASN A 62 38.88 -52.41 75.64
C ASN A 62 39.18 -52.37 77.18
N PRO A 63 40.14 -51.54 77.68
CA PRO A 63 40.11 -51.12 79.10
C PRO A 63 40.56 -49.67 79.46
N HIS A 64 39.67 -48.95 80.16
CA HIS A 64 39.80 -48.20 81.46
C HIS A 64 40.87 -47.12 81.83
N SER A 65 40.39 -46.19 82.71
CA SER A 65 41.11 -45.30 83.68
C SER A 65 41.71 -43.98 83.15
N GLY A 66 41.65 -42.79 83.80
CA GLY A 66 41.08 -42.29 85.08
C GLY A 66 41.85 -41.02 85.56
N GLY A 67 41.41 -40.09 86.43
CA GLY A 67 40.12 -39.77 87.10
C GLY A 67 40.30 -38.74 88.26
N MET A 68 39.24 -37.97 88.65
CA MET A 68 39.15 -36.99 89.80
C MET A 68 39.99 -35.68 89.67
N ASN A 69 39.69 -34.49 90.24
CA ASN A 69 38.70 -33.89 91.16
C ASN A 69 38.42 -32.44 90.68
N GLY A 70 37.49 -31.59 91.17
CA GLY A 70 36.54 -31.60 92.29
C GLY A 70 36.34 -30.15 92.79
N GLY A 71 35.09 -29.69 93.02
CA GLY A 71 34.83 -28.30 93.44
C GLY A 71 33.35 -27.89 93.39
N ASP A 72 32.63 -28.05 94.50
CA ASP A 72 31.23 -27.67 94.64
C ASP A 72 31.00 -26.14 94.67
N THR A 73 29.93 -25.67 94.04
CA THR A 73 28.70 -25.28 94.78
C THR A 73 27.62 -24.74 93.84
N ASN A 74 26.44 -25.35 93.91
CA ASN A 74 25.21 -24.76 93.40
C ASN A 74 24.30 -24.41 94.59
N PRO A 75 23.88 -23.14 94.72
CA PRO A 75 22.56 -22.80 95.20
C PRO A 75 21.72 -22.41 93.95
N GLY A 76 20.69 -23.15 93.60
CA GLY A 76 19.54 -23.34 94.49
C GLY A 76 18.49 -22.28 94.18
N ASN A 77 17.79 -22.48 93.05
CA ASN A 77 16.45 -22.00 92.71
C ASN A 77 15.95 -20.66 93.32
N GLY A 78 15.83 -19.63 92.49
CA GLY A 78 15.29 -18.32 92.90
C GLY A 78 14.75 -17.45 91.76
N GLY A 79 14.05 -18.02 90.76
CA GLY A 79 13.53 -17.22 89.64
C GLY A 79 13.08 -18.00 88.41
N GLY A 80 12.10 -18.90 88.55
CA GLY A 80 11.60 -19.75 87.45
C GLY A 80 10.92 -19.02 86.27
N MET A 81 10.83 -17.68 86.28
CA MET A 81 10.28 -16.87 85.18
C MET A 81 11.34 -16.38 84.19
N ASP A 82 12.54 -15.98 84.65
CA ASP A 82 13.49 -15.23 83.80
C ASP A 82 14.05 -16.05 82.64
N ASN A 83 14.42 -17.31 82.87
CA ASN A 83 14.96 -18.17 81.80
C ASN A 83 13.90 -18.43 80.71
N SER A 84 12.64 -18.66 81.09
CA SER A 84 11.54 -18.88 80.15
C SER A 84 11.20 -17.61 79.35
N ALA A 85 11.20 -16.45 80.00
CA ALA A 85 10.97 -15.15 79.36
C ALA A 85 12.12 -14.78 78.40
N GLN A 86 13.37 -14.98 78.80
CA GLN A 86 14.55 -14.77 77.95
C GLN A 86 14.55 -15.72 76.74
N GLN A 87 14.21 -17.00 76.92
CA GLN A 87 14.07 -17.95 75.81
C GLN A 87 12.96 -17.56 74.82
N LEU A 88 11.82 -17.05 75.32
CA LEU A 88 10.72 -16.57 74.47
C LEU A 88 11.12 -15.31 73.70
N ALA A 89 11.78 -14.35 74.37
CA ALA A 89 12.29 -13.14 73.72
C ALA A 89 13.31 -13.49 72.62
N ALA A 90 14.28 -14.37 72.91
CA ALA A 90 15.25 -14.85 71.93
C ALA A 90 14.57 -15.56 70.74
N ALA A 91 13.58 -16.43 70.99
CA ALA A 91 12.83 -17.09 69.94
C ALA A 91 12.04 -16.09 69.06
N LYS A 92 11.45 -15.04 69.64
CA LYS A 92 10.78 -13.97 68.87
C LYS A 92 11.78 -13.15 68.04
N VAL A 93 13.00 -12.90 68.54
CA VAL A 93 14.07 -12.26 67.76
C VAL A 93 14.48 -13.12 66.56
N SER A 94 14.64 -14.43 66.73
CA SER A 94 14.92 -15.35 65.62
C SER A 94 13.80 -15.34 64.58
N LEU A 95 12.53 -15.42 65.01
CA LEU A 95 11.37 -15.36 64.12
C LEU A 95 11.31 -14.04 63.34
N ASN A 96 11.51 -12.90 64.01
CA ASN A 96 11.52 -11.58 63.37
C ASN A 96 12.69 -11.41 62.40
N THR A 97 13.84 -12.04 62.66
CA THR A 97 14.98 -12.06 61.74
C THR A 97 14.63 -12.81 60.45
N GLU A 98 13.93 -13.95 60.56
CA GLU A 98 13.45 -14.71 59.41
C GLU A 98 12.35 -13.93 58.65
N LEU A 99 11.39 -13.32 59.36
CA LEU A 99 10.33 -12.49 58.76
C LEU A 99 10.90 -11.31 57.95
N ALA A 100 11.99 -10.68 58.40
CA ALA A 100 12.65 -9.59 57.68
C ALA A 100 13.17 -9.98 56.27
N THR A 101 13.29 -11.28 55.98
CA THR A 101 13.69 -11.78 54.65
C THR A 101 12.56 -11.80 53.61
N GLN A 102 11.31 -11.60 54.02
CA GLN A 102 10.10 -11.80 53.21
C GLN A 102 10.19 -11.16 51.82
N THR A 103 10.50 -9.86 51.75
CA THR A 103 10.56 -9.11 50.49
C THR A 103 11.52 -9.76 49.48
N ASN A 104 12.70 -10.16 49.94
CA ASN A 104 13.73 -10.76 49.08
C ASN A 104 13.33 -12.17 48.65
N ASN A 105 12.89 -13.01 49.60
CA ASN A 105 12.54 -14.40 49.31
C ASN A 105 11.29 -14.50 48.41
N VAL A 106 10.25 -13.71 48.66
CA VAL A 106 9.02 -13.70 47.84
C VAL A 106 9.26 -13.14 46.43
N ALA A 107 10.20 -12.20 46.25
CA ALA A 107 10.52 -11.63 44.94
C ALA A 107 11.13 -12.66 43.95
N LEU A 108 11.87 -13.66 44.46
CA LEU A 108 12.48 -14.74 43.66
C LEU A 108 11.45 -15.58 42.88
N TYR A 109 10.20 -15.61 43.37
CA TYR A 109 9.10 -16.40 42.80
C TYR A 109 8.10 -15.54 42.02
N SER A 110 8.50 -14.35 41.56
CA SER A 110 7.66 -13.44 40.76
C SER A 110 7.05 -14.10 39.51
N ASP A 111 7.78 -15.01 38.86
CA ASP A 111 7.31 -15.82 37.73
C ASP A 111 6.68 -17.18 38.12
N TYR A 112 6.41 -17.41 39.41
CA TYR A 112 5.89 -18.69 39.94
C TYR A 112 4.77 -18.40 40.95
N ALA A 113 3.62 -17.91 40.48
CA ALA A 113 2.56 -17.36 41.33
C ALA A 113 2.10 -18.30 42.46
N LYS A 114 2.01 -19.61 42.21
CA LYS A 114 1.65 -20.61 43.24
C LYS A 114 2.70 -20.70 44.34
N ILE A 115 3.98 -20.86 43.97
CA ILE A 115 5.10 -20.92 44.92
C ILE A 115 5.18 -19.62 45.73
N LYS A 116 4.99 -18.48 45.05
CA LYS A 116 4.95 -17.15 45.67
C LYS A 116 3.81 -17.02 46.68
N GLN A 117 2.61 -17.49 46.34
CA GLN A 117 1.43 -17.44 47.20
C GLN A 117 1.62 -18.32 48.44
N ASP A 118 2.05 -19.57 48.27
CA ASP A 118 2.24 -20.50 49.38
C ASP A 118 3.33 -20.00 50.35
N LEU A 119 4.42 -19.44 49.83
CA LEU A 119 5.45 -18.80 50.66
C LEU A 119 4.92 -17.53 51.36
N THR A 120 4.14 -16.70 50.66
CA THR A 120 3.52 -15.49 51.26
C THR A 120 2.59 -15.86 52.42
N ASN A 121 1.78 -16.91 52.25
CA ASN A 121 0.91 -17.43 53.31
C ASN A 121 1.71 -17.92 54.52
N ALA A 122 2.85 -18.60 54.31
CA ALA A 122 3.72 -19.03 55.39
C ALA A 122 4.33 -17.84 56.16
N TYR A 123 4.75 -16.77 55.47
CA TYR A 123 5.17 -15.53 56.12
C TYR A 123 4.04 -14.86 56.91
N THR A 124 2.81 -14.85 56.39
CA THR A 124 1.64 -14.32 57.12
C THR A 124 1.39 -15.09 58.41
N ILE A 125 1.32 -16.42 58.35
CA ILE A 125 1.12 -17.29 59.53
C ILE A 125 2.23 -17.07 60.57
N ALA A 126 3.48 -16.95 60.14
CA ALA A 126 4.62 -16.68 61.01
C ALA A 126 4.55 -15.29 61.66
N ASN A 127 4.10 -14.27 60.92
CA ASN A 127 3.91 -12.92 61.43
C ASN A 127 2.78 -12.85 62.47
N ASP A 128 1.68 -13.56 62.24
CA ASP A 128 0.55 -13.63 63.18
C ASP A 128 0.99 -14.25 64.52
N VAL A 129 1.84 -15.29 64.50
CA VAL A 129 2.43 -15.87 65.73
C VAL A 129 3.44 -14.92 66.39
N SER A 130 4.23 -14.15 65.63
CA SER A 130 5.17 -13.18 66.21
C SER A 130 4.46 -12.04 66.94
N THR A 131 3.39 -11.52 66.33
CA THR A 131 2.59 -10.39 66.84
C THR A 131 1.61 -10.78 67.95
N LYS A 132 1.22 -12.06 68.05
CA LYS A 132 0.40 -12.60 69.15
C LYS A 132 1.03 -12.31 70.53
N SER A 133 0.26 -11.67 71.41
CA SER A 133 0.68 -11.18 72.72
C SER A 133 0.91 -12.30 73.75
N ASP A 134 0.13 -13.36 73.67
CA ASP A 134 0.16 -14.56 74.52
C ASP A 134 0.88 -15.75 73.86
N ALA A 135 1.67 -15.51 72.81
CA ALA A 135 2.39 -16.56 72.08
C ALA A 135 3.39 -17.30 72.99
N THR A 136 3.23 -18.62 73.08
CA THR A 136 4.10 -19.50 73.86
C THR A 136 5.45 -19.75 73.16
N LEU A 137 6.45 -20.15 73.93
CA LEU A 137 7.78 -20.53 73.41
C LEU A 137 7.69 -21.65 72.35
N MET A 138 6.72 -22.56 72.49
CA MET A 138 6.51 -23.66 71.56
C MET A 138 5.87 -23.19 70.25
N GLU A 139 4.86 -22.30 70.31
CA GLU A 139 4.27 -21.69 69.10
C GLU A 139 5.32 -20.89 68.31
N VAL A 140 6.13 -20.05 68.97
CA VAL A 140 7.16 -19.24 68.30
C VAL A 140 8.26 -20.11 67.66
N LYS A 141 8.75 -21.13 68.37
CA LYS A 141 9.73 -22.10 67.81
C LYS A 141 9.14 -22.89 66.64
N LYS A 142 7.87 -23.31 66.73
CA LYS A 142 7.16 -24.00 65.65
C LYS A 142 7.00 -23.09 64.44
N ALA A 143 6.52 -21.86 64.60
CA ALA A 143 6.39 -20.89 63.51
C ALA A 143 7.72 -20.60 62.80
N THR A 144 8.82 -20.49 63.55
CA THR A 144 10.18 -20.34 62.97
C THR A 144 10.56 -21.56 62.12
N THR A 145 10.31 -22.76 62.63
CA THR A 145 10.61 -24.03 61.94
C THR A 145 9.74 -24.23 60.71
N ASP A 146 8.44 -23.92 60.80
CA ASP A 146 7.47 -24.00 59.72
C ASP A 146 7.84 -23.01 58.59
N LEU A 147 8.22 -21.76 58.94
CA LEU A 147 8.64 -20.75 57.96
C LEU A 147 9.95 -21.15 57.25
N GLN A 148 10.95 -21.61 57.99
CA GLN A 148 12.20 -22.13 57.40
C GLN A 148 11.94 -23.37 56.53
N GLY A 149 10.98 -24.21 56.90
CA GLY A 149 10.47 -25.31 56.09
C GLY A 149 9.85 -24.81 54.78
N ALA A 150 8.98 -23.81 54.84
CA ALA A 150 8.32 -23.22 53.67
C ALA A 150 9.32 -22.54 52.71
N ILE A 151 10.32 -21.82 53.22
CA ILE A 151 11.39 -21.21 52.42
C ILE A 151 12.17 -22.30 51.66
N LYS A 152 12.57 -23.37 52.34
CA LYS A 152 13.25 -24.53 51.71
C LYS A 152 12.36 -25.25 50.69
N ALA A 153 11.07 -25.42 51.02
CA ALA A 153 10.09 -26.04 50.13
C ALA A 153 9.88 -25.22 48.85
N ALA A 154 9.79 -23.89 48.94
CA ALA A 154 9.68 -22.99 47.80
C ALA A 154 10.91 -23.06 46.88
N ALA A 155 12.12 -23.07 47.47
CA ALA A 155 13.36 -23.21 46.73
C ALA A 155 13.46 -24.57 46.01
N LYS A 156 13.06 -25.66 46.69
CA LYS A 156 13.00 -26.99 46.09
C LYS A 156 11.95 -27.06 44.97
N ALA A 157 10.73 -26.60 45.21
CA ALA A 157 9.64 -26.63 44.23
C ALA A 157 10.00 -25.89 42.93
N LYS A 158 10.68 -24.74 43.04
CA LYS A 158 11.22 -24.03 41.86
C LYS A 158 12.30 -24.84 41.15
N THR A 159 13.21 -25.48 41.88
CA THR A 159 14.29 -26.29 41.30
C THR A 159 13.74 -27.55 40.61
N ASP A 160 12.77 -28.21 41.21
CA ASP A 160 12.05 -29.36 40.65
C ASP A 160 11.29 -28.96 39.38
N PHE A 161 10.57 -27.83 39.40
CA PHE A 161 9.86 -27.31 38.23
C PHE A 161 10.82 -26.95 37.09
N ASP A 162 11.89 -26.20 37.38
CA ASP A 162 12.86 -25.74 36.38
C ASP A 162 13.60 -26.90 35.71
N SER A 163 13.90 -27.96 36.46
CA SER A 163 14.55 -29.17 35.92
C SER A 163 13.57 -30.05 35.13
N THR A 164 12.30 -30.12 35.53
CA THR A 164 11.27 -30.92 34.82
C THR A 164 10.75 -30.21 33.56
N HIS A 165 10.80 -28.88 33.52
CA HIS A 165 10.19 -28.06 32.47
C HIS A 165 11.15 -27.03 31.86
N ALA A 166 12.43 -27.40 31.71
CA ALA A 166 13.52 -26.51 31.27
C ALA A 166 13.22 -25.77 29.95
N GLU A 167 12.57 -26.41 28.98
CA GLU A 167 12.16 -25.79 27.71
C GLU A 167 11.12 -24.68 27.93
N LEU A 168 10.06 -24.94 28.71
CA LEU A 168 9.04 -23.95 29.06
C LEU A 168 9.64 -22.75 29.79
N VAL A 169 10.56 -22.99 30.73
CA VAL A 169 11.26 -21.92 31.47
C VAL A 169 12.14 -21.08 30.52
N THR A 170 12.72 -21.70 29.50
CA THR A 170 13.54 -21.01 28.48
C THR A 170 12.66 -20.17 27.56
N GLU A 171 11.60 -20.75 26.99
CA GLU A 171 10.71 -20.05 26.05
C GLU A 171 9.89 -18.95 26.72
N TYR A 172 9.50 -19.12 27.99
CA TYR A 172 8.87 -18.06 28.77
C TYR A 172 9.81 -16.86 29.01
N LYS A 173 11.11 -17.11 29.23
CA LYS A 173 12.13 -16.03 29.31
C LYS A 173 12.38 -15.38 27.96
N ASN A 174 12.40 -16.16 26.87
CA ASN A 174 12.48 -15.64 25.50
C ASN A 174 11.32 -14.68 25.23
N LEU A 175 10.08 -15.11 25.49
CA LEU A 175 8.88 -14.29 25.34
C LEU A 175 8.97 -13.00 26.17
N LYS A 176 9.36 -13.08 27.45
CA LYS A 176 9.54 -11.88 28.30
C LYS A 176 10.58 -10.91 27.73
N SER A 177 11.68 -11.41 27.17
CA SER A 177 12.69 -10.59 26.48
C SER A 177 12.11 -9.93 25.23
N THR A 178 11.43 -10.70 24.38
CA THR A 178 10.74 -10.20 23.17
C THR A 178 9.71 -9.12 23.49
N LEU A 179 8.93 -9.26 24.58
CA LEU A 179 7.96 -8.26 25.01
C LEU A 179 8.60 -6.89 25.38
N GLN A 180 9.87 -6.86 25.83
CA GLN A 180 10.56 -5.60 26.13
C GLN A 180 10.78 -4.71 24.89
N THR A 181 10.75 -5.29 23.68
CA THR A 181 10.91 -4.55 22.42
C THR A 181 9.68 -3.73 22.03
N LYS A 182 8.52 -3.98 22.68
CA LYS A 182 7.21 -3.41 22.34
C LYS A 182 7.22 -1.90 22.13
N THR A 183 7.72 -1.15 23.11
CA THR A 183 7.71 0.33 23.06
C THR A 183 8.54 0.85 21.90
N GLN A 184 9.80 0.40 21.75
CA GLN A 184 10.69 0.80 20.67
C GLN A 184 10.08 0.56 19.27
N ILE A 185 9.42 -0.58 19.09
CA ILE A 185 8.85 -0.96 17.79
C ILE A 185 7.57 -0.19 17.49
N LEU A 186 6.65 -0.08 18.45
CA LEU A 186 5.37 0.63 18.27
C LEU A 186 5.55 2.16 18.15
N ASP A 187 6.51 2.75 18.87
CA ASP A 187 6.83 4.18 18.74
C ASP A 187 7.31 4.52 17.31
N SER A 188 7.99 3.57 16.63
CA SER A 188 8.41 3.69 15.23
C SER A 188 7.28 3.57 14.19
N LEU A 189 6.03 3.37 14.66
CA LEU A 189 4.82 3.12 13.87
C LEU A 189 3.68 4.09 14.21
N THR A 190 4.02 5.25 14.79
CA THR A 190 3.07 6.29 15.22
C THR A 190 2.47 7.13 14.07
N ALA A 191 3.07 7.08 12.88
CA ALA A 191 2.57 7.78 11.70
C ALA A 191 1.34 7.08 11.09
N GLU A 192 0.37 7.85 10.59
CA GLU A 192 -0.95 7.36 10.14
C GLU A 192 -0.87 6.19 9.15
N GLN A 193 0.05 6.25 8.20
CA GLN A 193 0.21 5.21 7.18
C GLN A 193 0.59 3.84 7.77
N PHE A 194 1.15 3.79 8.99
CA PHE A 194 1.52 2.54 9.67
C PHE A 194 0.46 2.04 10.66
N SER A 195 -0.72 2.68 10.71
CA SER A 195 -1.79 2.36 11.67
C SER A 195 -2.16 0.88 11.74
N SER A 196 -2.33 0.19 10.60
CA SER A 196 -2.65 -1.24 10.59
C SER A 196 -1.47 -2.13 11.01
N ILE A 197 -0.23 -1.75 10.71
CA ILE A 197 0.98 -2.43 11.21
C ILE A 197 1.05 -2.31 12.74
N SER A 198 0.84 -1.09 13.25
CA SER A 198 0.83 -0.80 14.69
C SER A 198 -0.28 -1.59 15.40
N ALA A 199 -1.49 -1.64 14.84
CA ALA A 199 -2.60 -2.43 15.37
C ALA A 199 -2.32 -3.94 15.37
N HIS A 200 -1.77 -4.49 14.28
CA HIS A 200 -1.40 -5.90 14.16
C HIS A 200 -0.34 -6.30 15.20
N LEU A 201 0.75 -5.54 15.29
CA LEU A 201 1.81 -5.80 16.28
C LEU A 201 1.30 -5.61 17.71
N SER A 202 0.49 -4.59 17.98
CA SER A 202 -0.13 -4.38 19.30
C SER A 202 -0.98 -5.57 19.74
N ALA A 203 -1.69 -6.23 18.83
CA ALA A 203 -2.44 -7.44 19.12
C ALA A 203 -1.52 -8.63 19.47
N LEU A 204 -0.41 -8.81 18.73
CA LEU A 204 0.58 -9.86 19.03
C LEU A 204 1.25 -9.65 20.39
N TYR A 205 1.70 -8.42 20.69
CA TYR A 205 2.27 -8.08 22.00
C TYR A 205 1.25 -8.32 23.12
N LYS A 206 -0.01 -7.91 22.95
CA LYS A 206 -1.06 -8.14 23.95
C LYS A 206 -1.33 -9.63 24.20
N ALA A 207 -1.22 -10.48 23.18
CA ALA A 207 -1.34 -11.93 23.34
C ALA A 207 -0.17 -12.50 24.17
N GLY A 208 1.08 -12.07 23.92
CA GLY A 208 2.24 -12.46 24.72
C GLY A 208 2.20 -11.93 26.17
N GLU A 209 1.71 -10.71 26.38
CA GLU A 209 1.47 -10.14 27.71
C GLU A 209 0.43 -10.94 28.49
N ALA A 210 -0.65 -11.37 27.84
CA ALA A 210 -1.68 -12.22 28.46
C ALA A 210 -1.14 -13.60 28.89
N ILE A 211 -0.18 -14.16 28.14
CA ILE A 211 0.52 -15.41 28.51
C ILE A 211 1.44 -15.19 29.71
N THR A 212 2.30 -14.18 29.66
CA THR A 212 3.28 -13.91 30.74
C THR A 212 2.62 -13.49 32.06
N THR A 213 1.44 -12.86 31.99
CA THR A 213 0.62 -12.54 33.18
C THR A 213 0.17 -13.78 33.97
N LYS A 214 0.06 -14.97 33.33
CA LYS A 214 -0.29 -16.22 34.02
C LYS A 214 0.84 -16.74 34.92
N THR A 215 2.09 -16.40 34.62
CA THR A 215 3.32 -16.96 35.23
C THR A 215 3.53 -18.46 34.94
N LEU A 216 4.73 -19.00 35.21
CA LEU A 216 5.08 -20.41 34.94
C LEU A 216 4.28 -21.41 35.78
N THR A 217 3.96 -21.03 37.02
CA THR A 217 3.04 -21.76 37.91
C THR A 217 1.94 -20.81 38.39
N PRO A 218 0.86 -20.62 37.60
CA PRO A 218 -0.35 -19.89 37.99
C PRO A 218 -0.87 -20.31 39.38
N ALA A 219 -1.55 -19.38 40.07
CA ALA A 219 -2.01 -19.57 41.45
C ALA A 219 -3.02 -20.73 41.63
N ASP A 220 -3.74 -21.11 40.58
CA ASP A 220 -4.65 -22.28 40.56
C ASP A 220 -3.92 -23.62 40.31
N GLY A 221 -2.61 -23.59 40.03
CA GLY A 221 -1.78 -24.76 39.74
C GLY A 221 -1.86 -25.25 38.29
N THR A 222 -2.57 -24.56 37.39
CA THR A 222 -2.67 -24.97 35.97
C THR A 222 -1.36 -24.72 35.22
N MET A 223 -0.81 -25.72 34.53
CA MET A 223 0.48 -25.55 33.84
C MET A 223 0.35 -24.67 32.59
N LEU A 224 1.30 -23.76 32.37
CA LEU A 224 1.41 -23.02 31.10
C LEU A 224 1.73 -23.96 29.93
N ASN A 225 1.05 -23.76 28.80
CA ASN A 225 1.27 -24.54 27.59
C ASN A 225 2.51 -24.03 26.83
N LEU A 226 3.51 -24.90 26.63
CA LEU A 226 4.74 -24.61 25.88
C LEU A 226 4.45 -24.10 24.46
N THR A 227 3.52 -24.73 23.75
CA THR A 227 3.16 -24.37 22.37
C THR A 227 2.58 -22.95 22.28
N ASP A 228 1.80 -22.52 23.28
CA ASP A 228 1.23 -21.16 23.32
C ASP A 228 2.33 -20.12 23.54
N VAL A 229 3.27 -20.40 24.46
CA VAL A 229 4.42 -19.53 24.77
C VAL A 229 5.33 -19.38 23.55
N THR A 230 5.79 -20.48 22.97
CA THR A 230 6.65 -20.49 21.79
C THR A 230 5.94 -19.92 20.56
N GLY A 231 4.64 -20.19 20.40
CA GLY A 231 3.82 -19.65 19.32
C GLY A 231 3.69 -18.13 19.37
N ALA A 232 3.49 -17.55 20.56
CA ALA A 232 3.42 -16.11 20.74
C ALA A 232 4.78 -15.43 20.49
N ASP A 233 5.87 -15.98 21.04
CA ASP A 233 7.23 -15.45 20.86
C ASP A 233 7.65 -15.46 19.38
N ASN A 234 7.47 -16.59 18.70
CA ASN A 234 7.76 -16.72 17.28
C ASN A 234 6.87 -15.81 16.42
N SER A 235 5.61 -15.62 16.78
CA SER A 235 4.70 -14.72 16.04
C SER A 235 5.18 -13.27 16.11
N ILE A 236 5.59 -12.80 17.30
CA ILE A 236 6.16 -11.45 17.46
C ILE A 236 7.48 -11.37 16.68
N LYS A 237 8.46 -12.25 16.95
CA LYS A 237 9.77 -12.26 16.27
C LYS A 237 9.67 -12.27 14.74
N ALA A 238 8.75 -13.07 14.19
CA ALA A 238 8.53 -13.11 12.74
C ALA A 238 7.93 -11.80 12.20
N ALA A 239 6.96 -11.21 12.91
CA ALA A 239 6.33 -9.94 12.53
C ALA A 239 7.25 -8.72 12.70
N THR A 240 8.17 -8.76 13.67
CA THR A 240 9.14 -7.69 13.95
C THR A 240 10.51 -7.91 13.30
N SER A 241 10.69 -8.97 12.52
CA SER A 241 11.90 -9.21 11.74
C SER A 241 12.15 -8.04 10.76
N SER A 242 13.42 -7.63 10.62
CA SER A 242 13.79 -6.44 9.85
C SER A 242 13.23 -6.48 8.43
N ASP A 243 13.39 -7.61 7.73
CA ASP A 243 12.93 -7.79 6.36
C ASP A 243 11.41 -7.66 6.21
N LYS A 244 10.65 -8.23 7.15
CA LYS A 244 9.18 -8.25 7.09
C LYS A 244 8.59 -6.89 7.46
N LEU A 245 9.08 -6.30 8.55
CA LEU A 245 8.63 -4.98 9.00
C LEU A 245 9.01 -3.87 8.00
N THR A 246 10.18 -3.97 7.35
CA THR A 246 10.59 -3.04 6.29
C THR A 246 9.66 -3.17 5.07
N LYS A 247 9.40 -4.40 4.57
CA LYS A 247 8.44 -4.61 3.47
C LYS A 247 7.04 -4.06 3.78
N TRP A 248 6.55 -4.23 5.01
CA TRP A 248 5.27 -3.65 5.44
C TRP A 248 5.30 -2.11 5.45
N LYS A 249 6.38 -1.50 5.96
CA LYS A 249 6.57 -0.04 5.95
C LYS A 249 6.68 0.51 4.52
N ASP A 250 7.43 -0.15 3.63
CA ASP A 250 7.62 0.28 2.24
C ASP A 250 6.33 0.19 1.43
N ASN A 251 5.54 -0.87 1.60
CA ASN A 251 4.20 -1.00 1.04
C ASN A 251 3.28 0.15 1.51
N ALA A 252 3.18 0.37 2.82
CA ALA A 252 2.38 1.46 3.39
C ALA A 252 2.83 2.84 2.90
N ASN A 253 4.14 3.08 2.82
CA ASN A 253 4.73 4.31 2.28
C ASN A 253 4.45 4.49 0.78
N THR A 254 4.41 3.42 -0.01
CA THR A 254 4.09 3.45 -1.44
C THR A 254 2.66 3.94 -1.66
N PHE A 255 1.68 3.37 -0.95
CA PHE A 255 0.30 3.81 -1.00
C PHE A 255 0.09 5.23 -0.45
N PHE A 256 0.87 5.66 0.54
CA PHE A 256 0.69 6.97 1.19
C PHE A 256 1.34 8.12 0.41
N ASN A 257 2.56 7.93 -0.12
CA ASN A 257 3.31 8.97 -0.84
C ASN A 257 3.08 8.95 -2.37
N GLY A 258 2.36 7.95 -2.86
CA GLY A 258 2.04 7.74 -4.27
C GLY A 258 0.85 6.80 -4.42
N PHE A 259 1.00 5.82 -5.32
CA PHE A 259 -0.03 4.83 -5.62
C PHE A 259 0.60 3.53 -6.13
N GLU A 260 -0.17 2.44 -6.10
CA GLU A 260 0.13 1.22 -6.85
C GLU A 260 -0.67 1.20 -8.15
N LYS A 261 0.01 1.00 -9.29
CA LYS A 261 -0.61 0.83 -10.61
C LYS A 261 -0.89 -0.64 -10.88
N ASN A 262 -2.17 -0.97 -10.98
CA ASN A 262 -2.68 -2.28 -11.33
C ASN A 262 -3.16 -2.28 -12.78
N VAL A 263 -2.26 -2.66 -13.69
CA VAL A 263 -2.53 -2.83 -15.12
C VAL A 263 -3.58 -3.94 -15.34
N LEU A 264 -4.53 -3.71 -16.26
CA LEU A 264 -5.55 -4.71 -16.56
C LEU A 264 -4.95 -5.91 -17.31
N SER A 265 -5.44 -7.11 -16.99
CA SER A 265 -5.04 -8.35 -17.67
C SER A 265 -6.24 -9.14 -18.17
N LYS A 266 -6.21 -9.58 -19.43
CA LYS A 266 -7.23 -10.49 -20.00
C LYS A 266 -7.40 -11.77 -19.18
N ALA A 267 -6.35 -12.25 -18.51
CA ALA A 267 -6.39 -13.44 -17.65
C ALA A 267 -7.14 -13.22 -16.31
N LYS A 268 -7.32 -11.98 -15.87
CA LYS A 268 -8.09 -11.61 -14.66
C LYS A 268 -9.58 -11.39 -14.94
N LEU A 269 -10.02 -11.50 -16.20
CA LEU A 269 -11.41 -11.43 -16.63
C LEU A 269 -12.03 -12.84 -16.69
N THR A 270 -13.02 -13.10 -15.85
CA THR A 270 -13.90 -14.27 -15.95
C THR A 270 -15.14 -13.91 -16.77
N LEU A 271 -15.60 -14.82 -17.63
CA LEU A 271 -16.78 -14.64 -18.45
C LEU A 271 -17.90 -15.59 -17.99
N ALA A 272 -19.15 -15.18 -18.20
CA ALA A 272 -20.30 -16.07 -18.05
C ALA A 272 -20.13 -17.38 -18.85
N SER A 273 -20.61 -18.50 -18.32
CA SER A 273 -20.49 -19.84 -18.93
C SER A 273 -21.06 -19.93 -20.37
N ASN A 274 -22.03 -19.07 -20.69
CA ASN A 274 -22.66 -18.97 -22.01
C ASN A 274 -22.03 -17.87 -22.91
N GLN A 275 -20.83 -17.38 -22.58
CA GLN A 275 -20.08 -16.37 -23.34
C GLN A 275 -18.69 -16.93 -23.74
N SER A 276 -18.68 -17.95 -24.60
CA SER A 276 -17.44 -18.58 -25.11
C SER A 276 -16.60 -17.67 -26.01
N ASN A 277 -17.20 -16.62 -26.58
CA ASN A 277 -16.63 -15.82 -27.65
C ASN A 277 -16.18 -14.45 -27.14
N ASN A 278 -15.09 -14.40 -26.36
CA ASN A 278 -14.30 -13.19 -26.18
C ASN A 278 -13.22 -13.16 -27.26
N ASN A 279 -13.67 -12.84 -28.49
CA ASN A 279 -12.80 -12.73 -29.64
C ASN A 279 -11.69 -11.71 -29.36
N ASP A 280 -10.54 -11.88 -29.99
CA ASP A 280 -9.50 -10.88 -29.88
C ASP A 280 -9.94 -9.56 -30.53
N GLN A 281 -9.43 -8.46 -29.98
CA GLN A 281 -9.58 -7.15 -30.59
C GLN A 281 -9.11 -7.20 -32.07
N PRO A 282 -9.81 -6.56 -33.02
CA PRO A 282 -9.45 -6.63 -34.43
C PRO A 282 -7.97 -6.30 -34.67
N VAL A 283 -7.28 -7.16 -35.42
CA VAL A 283 -5.82 -7.05 -35.63
C VAL A 283 -5.41 -5.70 -36.23
N ASN A 284 -6.32 -5.06 -36.97
CA ASN A 284 -6.14 -3.77 -37.62
C ASN A 284 -6.35 -2.54 -36.69
N TYR A 285 -6.81 -2.73 -35.45
CA TYR A 285 -7.06 -1.62 -34.51
C TYR A 285 -5.82 -1.32 -33.66
N SER A 286 -5.38 -0.06 -33.65
CA SER A 286 -4.27 0.42 -32.82
C SER A 286 -4.76 1.14 -31.57
N TYR A 287 -5.64 2.12 -31.75
CA TYR A 287 -6.36 2.75 -30.65
C TYR A 287 -7.52 1.86 -30.20
N VAL A 288 -7.75 1.85 -28.88
CA VAL A 288 -8.71 0.99 -28.21
C VAL A 288 -9.79 1.75 -27.44
N GLY A 289 -9.79 3.09 -27.50
CA GLY A 289 -10.86 3.95 -26.98
C GLY A 289 -11.24 5.00 -28.01
N TYR A 290 -12.54 5.25 -28.17
CA TYR A 290 -13.08 6.12 -29.21
C TYR A 290 -13.95 7.26 -28.64
N SER A 291 -14.02 8.39 -29.35
CA SER A 291 -14.86 9.55 -29.00
C SER A 291 -16.28 9.48 -29.59
N SER A 292 -16.54 8.48 -30.42
CA SER A 292 -17.84 8.18 -31.05
C SER A 292 -18.39 6.83 -30.57
N SER A 293 -19.69 6.58 -30.75
CA SER A 293 -20.26 5.26 -30.47
C SER A 293 -19.67 4.25 -31.44
N VAL A 294 -19.13 3.15 -30.93
CA VAL A 294 -18.59 2.09 -31.79
C VAL A 294 -19.76 1.38 -32.50
N PRO A 295 -19.81 1.34 -33.84
CA PRO A 295 -20.85 0.66 -34.57
C PRO A 295 -20.63 -0.85 -34.52
N PHE A 296 -21.65 -1.59 -34.11
CA PHE A 296 -21.61 -3.04 -33.96
C PHE A 296 -22.53 -3.72 -34.98
N THR A 297 -22.00 -4.68 -35.74
CA THR A 297 -22.72 -5.40 -36.81
C THR A 297 -23.16 -6.82 -36.42
N GLY A 298 -22.89 -7.26 -35.19
CA GLY A 298 -23.30 -8.57 -34.68
C GLY A 298 -24.71 -8.59 -34.06
N GLU A 299 -25.30 -9.79 -33.94
CA GLU A 299 -26.70 -10.05 -33.53
C GLU A 299 -27.19 -9.42 -32.21
N LYS A 300 -26.30 -8.82 -31.40
CA LYS A 300 -26.64 -8.19 -30.11
C LYS A 300 -26.09 -6.77 -29.92
N ASN A 301 -25.74 -6.03 -30.99
CA ASN A 301 -25.38 -4.60 -30.93
C ASN A 301 -24.28 -4.26 -29.88
N ARG A 302 -23.25 -5.11 -29.76
CA ARG A 302 -22.13 -5.02 -28.77
C ARG A 302 -20.80 -5.43 -29.41
N PRO A 303 -19.64 -5.05 -28.83
CA PRO A 303 -18.36 -5.58 -29.28
C PRO A 303 -18.29 -7.07 -28.95
N ILE A 304 -17.70 -7.85 -29.85
CA ILE A 304 -17.45 -9.28 -29.67
C ILE A 304 -16.15 -9.57 -28.90
N TRP A 305 -15.45 -8.51 -28.46
CA TRP A 305 -14.29 -8.55 -27.57
C TRP A 305 -14.63 -7.81 -26.27
N TYR A 306 -14.22 -8.37 -25.15
CA TYR A 306 -14.43 -7.81 -23.81
C TYR A 306 -13.19 -7.11 -23.26
N PHE A 307 -12.00 -7.43 -23.80
CA PHE A 307 -10.72 -6.84 -23.43
C PHE A 307 -10.00 -6.29 -24.66
N SER A 308 -9.26 -5.21 -24.48
CA SER A 308 -8.48 -4.55 -25.53
C SER A 308 -7.25 -3.87 -24.94
N GLN A 309 -6.19 -3.73 -25.74
CA GLN A 309 -4.93 -3.08 -25.37
C GLN A 309 -4.35 -2.38 -26.60
N ARG A 310 -3.86 -1.14 -26.44
CA ARG A 310 -3.31 -0.36 -27.55
C ARG A 310 -2.19 -1.14 -28.25
N LYS A 311 -2.22 -1.16 -29.58
CA LYS A 311 -1.21 -1.82 -30.43
C LYS A 311 -0.32 -0.81 -31.15
N VAL A 312 0.97 -1.13 -31.27
CA VAL A 312 1.95 -0.39 -32.06
C VAL A 312 2.16 -1.08 -33.41
N TRP A 313 2.47 -0.30 -34.43
CA TRP A 313 2.60 -0.79 -35.80
C TRP A 313 3.97 -0.47 -36.40
N ASP A 314 4.49 -1.40 -37.19
CA ASP A 314 5.76 -1.29 -37.90
C ASP A 314 5.55 -1.26 -39.40
N TYR A 315 6.61 -0.97 -40.14
CA TYR A 315 6.62 -0.95 -41.60
C TYR A 315 7.71 -1.88 -42.10
N THR A 316 7.34 -2.96 -42.79
CA THR A 316 8.31 -3.91 -43.33
C THR A 316 8.61 -3.59 -44.79
N SER A 317 9.89 -3.32 -45.09
CA SER A 317 10.41 -3.16 -46.45
C SER A 317 10.11 -4.35 -47.36
N ASN A 318 9.98 -5.53 -46.76
CA ASN A 318 9.95 -6.82 -47.44
C ASN A 318 8.60 -7.10 -48.14
N ASN A 319 7.54 -6.37 -47.77
CA ASN A 319 6.17 -6.58 -48.25
C ASN A 319 5.61 -5.32 -48.94
N ASN A 320 6.31 -4.76 -49.94
CA ASN A 320 5.85 -3.63 -50.77
C ASN A 320 5.27 -2.41 -49.98
N GLY A 321 5.85 -2.09 -48.83
CA GLY A 321 5.42 -0.97 -47.99
C GLY A 321 4.19 -1.25 -47.12
N THR A 322 4.07 -2.49 -46.66
CA THR A 322 3.01 -2.92 -45.73
C THR A 322 3.25 -2.45 -44.30
N ILE A 323 2.18 -2.00 -43.65
CA ILE A 323 2.15 -1.79 -42.20
C ILE A 323 1.76 -3.11 -41.52
N VAL A 324 2.56 -3.60 -40.56
CA VAL A 324 2.31 -4.81 -39.76
C VAL A 324 2.17 -4.47 -38.28
N GLN A 325 1.57 -5.34 -37.47
CA GLN A 325 1.61 -5.18 -36.01
C GLN A 325 3.06 -5.38 -35.51
N ASN A 326 3.50 -4.56 -34.55
CA ASN A 326 4.82 -4.67 -33.96
C ASN A 326 4.99 -5.98 -33.18
N ALA A 327 6.12 -6.67 -33.35
CA ALA A 327 6.37 -7.98 -32.74
C ALA A 327 6.42 -7.92 -31.20
N SER A 328 6.84 -6.80 -30.61
CA SER A 328 6.91 -6.57 -29.17
C SER A 328 5.54 -6.38 -28.52
N ASP A 329 4.46 -6.14 -29.28
CA ASP A 329 3.10 -6.11 -28.70
C ASP A 329 2.66 -7.47 -28.13
N ASN A 330 3.28 -8.57 -28.57
CA ASN A 330 2.99 -9.93 -28.13
C ASN A 330 4.04 -10.49 -27.14
N SER A 331 5.00 -9.69 -26.68
CA SER A 331 5.98 -10.10 -25.66
C SER A 331 5.56 -9.67 -24.25
N THR A 332 6.32 -10.10 -23.23
CA THR A 332 6.16 -9.63 -21.85
C THR A 332 6.45 -8.14 -21.66
N ASP A 333 7.18 -7.53 -22.60
CA ASP A 333 7.65 -6.14 -22.56
C ASP A 333 6.84 -5.25 -23.51
N SER A 334 5.50 -5.34 -23.39
CA SER A 334 4.59 -4.60 -24.27
C SER A 334 4.87 -3.10 -24.27
N LEU A 335 4.91 -2.51 -25.46
CA LEU A 335 5.23 -1.09 -25.67
C LEU A 335 4.23 -0.14 -24.99
N THR A 336 3.04 -0.61 -24.60
CA THR A 336 2.03 0.17 -23.88
C THR A 336 1.09 -0.70 -23.05
N ASP A 337 0.72 -0.23 -21.88
CA ASP A 337 -0.19 -0.86 -20.92
C ASP A 337 -1.60 -0.26 -20.95
N VAL A 338 -1.87 0.66 -21.90
CA VAL A 338 -3.19 1.28 -22.08
C VAL A 338 -4.17 0.23 -22.58
N SER A 339 -5.02 -0.21 -21.68
CA SER A 339 -5.97 -1.30 -21.88
C SER A 339 -7.34 -0.97 -21.32
N TRP A 340 -8.36 -1.64 -21.83
CA TRP A 340 -9.75 -1.43 -21.43
C TRP A 340 -10.52 -2.74 -21.40
N ILE A 341 -11.32 -2.89 -20.35
CA ILE A 341 -12.45 -3.81 -20.32
C ILE A 341 -13.65 -3.07 -20.92
N TYR A 342 -14.17 -3.59 -22.03
CA TYR A 342 -15.29 -3.02 -22.79
C TYR A 342 -16.65 -3.34 -22.17
N SER A 343 -16.75 -4.43 -21.40
CA SER A 343 -17.98 -4.88 -20.78
C SER A 343 -17.70 -5.83 -19.63
N LEU A 344 -18.58 -5.82 -18.62
CA LEU A 344 -18.66 -6.83 -17.56
C LEU A 344 -20.09 -7.41 -17.47
N THR A 345 -20.82 -7.45 -18.59
CA THR A 345 -22.22 -7.89 -18.62
C THR A 345 -22.38 -9.38 -18.80
N GLY A 346 -23.51 -9.90 -18.33
CA GLY A 346 -23.82 -11.33 -18.31
C GLY A 346 -23.53 -11.91 -16.93
N GLU A 347 -24.46 -12.71 -16.43
CA GLU A 347 -24.36 -13.33 -15.10
C GLU A 347 -23.07 -14.15 -14.97
N GLY A 348 -22.25 -13.85 -13.97
CA GLY A 348 -20.94 -14.49 -13.77
C GLY A 348 -19.76 -13.84 -14.52
N THR A 349 -19.98 -12.85 -15.40
CA THR A 349 -18.89 -12.05 -15.97
C THR A 349 -18.33 -11.10 -14.90
N LYS A 350 -17.02 -11.16 -14.64
CA LYS A 350 -16.36 -10.38 -13.59
C LYS A 350 -14.87 -10.14 -13.83
N TYR A 351 -14.33 -9.11 -13.23
CA TYR A 351 -12.88 -8.83 -13.21
C TYR A 351 -12.36 -8.82 -11.78
N GLN A 352 -11.28 -9.56 -11.51
CA GLN A 352 -10.74 -9.69 -10.16
C GLN A 352 -9.31 -9.15 -10.05
N LEU A 353 -9.07 -8.34 -9.02
CA LEU A 353 -7.76 -7.80 -8.66
C LEU A 353 -7.38 -8.24 -7.25
N THR A 354 -6.14 -8.71 -7.06
CA THR A 354 -5.52 -8.95 -5.75
C THR A 354 -4.32 -8.02 -5.55
N PHE A 355 -4.10 -7.57 -4.33
CA PHE A 355 -2.97 -6.70 -3.95
C PHE A 355 -2.64 -6.89 -2.46
N ASP A 356 -1.37 -6.71 -2.09
CA ASP A 356 -0.93 -6.75 -0.69
C ASP A 356 -0.97 -5.33 -0.10
N TYR A 357 -1.54 -5.18 1.10
CA TYR A 357 -1.79 -3.88 1.70
C TYR A 357 -1.61 -3.90 3.22
N TYR A 358 -0.73 -3.02 3.70
CA TYR A 358 -0.38 -2.88 5.12
C TYR A 358 -0.66 -1.46 5.66
N GLY A 359 -1.29 -0.59 4.85
CA GLY A 359 -1.69 0.77 5.23
C GLY A 359 -2.98 0.84 6.06
N PRO A 360 -3.55 2.06 6.28
CA PRO A 360 -4.79 2.27 7.04
C PRO A 360 -5.97 1.45 6.47
N THR A 361 -6.93 1.02 7.29
CA THR A 361 -8.08 0.17 6.87
C THR A 361 -9.02 0.79 5.82
N THR A 362 -8.74 2.02 5.39
CA THR A 362 -9.40 2.74 4.28
C THR A 362 -8.36 3.14 3.22
N ALA A 363 -8.71 3.01 1.94
CA ALA A 363 -7.92 3.51 0.81
C ALA A 363 -8.83 4.03 -0.31
N TYR A 364 -8.23 4.57 -1.37
CA TYR A 364 -8.92 5.16 -2.51
C TYR A 364 -8.46 4.46 -3.79
N LEU A 365 -9.42 3.93 -4.53
CA LEU A 365 -9.22 3.35 -5.85
C LEU A 365 -9.67 4.35 -6.92
N TYR A 366 -8.78 4.59 -7.89
CA TYR A 366 -9.06 5.37 -9.08
C TYR A 366 -8.92 4.50 -10.34
N PHE A 367 -9.71 4.79 -11.37
CA PHE A 367 -9.58 4.17 -12.70
C PHE A 367 -10.23 5.07 -13.77
N PRO A 368 -9.69 5.16 -14.99
CA PRO A 368 -10.36 5.85 -16.07
C PRO A 368 -11.59 5.04 -16.52
N TYR A 369 -12.68 5.73 -16.85
CA TYR A 369 -13.91 5.11 -17.33
C TYR A 369 -14.65 5.99 -18.35
N LYS A 370 -15.42 5.34 -19.23
CA LYS A 370 -16.26 5.99 -20.25
C LYS A 370 -17.42 5.10 -20.69
N LEU A 371 -18.32 5.63 -21.53
CA LEU A 371 -19.37 4.85 -22.17
C LEU A 371 -18.94 4.38 -23.57
N VAL A 372 -19.33 3.17 -23.97
CA VAL A 372 -19.05 2.60 -25.31
C VAL A 372 -20.05 3.09 -26.36
N LYS A 373 -21.30 3.32 -25.96
CA LYS A 373 -22.44 3.58 -26.84
C LYS A 373 -23.45 4.51 -26.19
N THR A 374 -23.88 5.57 -26.87
CA THR A 374 -24.70 6.65 -26.27
C THR A 374 -26.05 6.16 -25.73
N GLY A 375 -26.69 5.20 -26.41
CA GLY A 375 -27.99 4.63 -26.00
C GLY A 375 -27.97 3.82 -24.70
N ASP A 376 -26.79 3.47 -24.21
CA ASP A 376 -26.59 2.67 -23.00
C ASP A 376 -26.45 3.55 -21.73
N SER A 377 -26.57 4.88 -21.89
CA SER A 377 -26.29 5.88 -20.83
C SER A 377 -27.28 5.89 -19.67
N SER A 378 -28.50 5.38 -19.84
CA SER A 378 -29.52 5.28 -18.78
C SER A 378 -29.49 3.95 -18.01
N SER A 379 -28.77 2.95 -18.53
CA SER A 379 -28.66 1.60 -17.95
C SER A 379 -27.28 1.32 -17.33
N VAL A 380 -26.39 2.32 -17.30
CA VAL A 380 -25.02 2.16 -16.81
C VAL A 380 -24.98 1.90 -15.30
N ALA A 381 -24.21 0.90 -14.88
CA ALA A 381 -23.90 0.62 -13.48
C ALA A 381 -22.61 -0.22 -13.38
N LEU A 382 -21.95 -0.11 -12.24
CA LEU A 382 -20.79 -0.91 -11.86
C LEU A 382 -20.88 -1.19 -10.37
N GLN A 383 -20.54 -2.41 -9.95
CA GLN A 383 -20.49 -2.80 -8.54
C GLN A 383 -19.18 -3.55 -8.25
N TYR A 384 -18.77 -3.57 -7.00
CA TYR A 384 -17.60 -4.32 -6.56
C TYR A 384 -17.86 -5.03 -5.24
N LYS A 385 -17.14 -6.13 -5.01
CA LYS A 385 -16.97 -6.75 -3.69
C LYS A 385 -15.54 -6.53 -3.24
N LEU A 386 -15.34 -6.20 -1.96
CA LEU A 386 -14.04 -6.23 -1.30
C LEU A 386 -13.98 -7.47 -0.40
N ASN A 387 -12.91 -8.27 -0.52
CA ASN A 387 -12.61 -9.42 0.33
C ASN A 387 -13.76 -10.45 0.45
N GLY A 388 -14.56 -10.60 -0.61
CA GLY A 388 -15.71 -11.51 -0.65
C GLY A 388 -16.98 -11.01 0.06
N GLY A 389 -16.98 -9.78 0.59
CA GLY A 389 -18.14 -9.15 1.22
C GLY A 389 -19.25 -8.74 0.25
N ASP A 390 -20.19 -7.95 0.75
CA ASP A 390 -21.39 -7.52 0.01
C ASP A 390 -21.07 -6.62 -1.19
N ASN A 391 -21.93 -6.67 -2.21
CA ASN A 391 -21.86 -5.80 -3.38
C ASN A 391 -22.00 -4.32 -2.96
N GLN A 392 -20.99 -3.52 -3.25
CA GLN A 392 -21.00 -2.07 -3.13
C GLN A 392 -21.16 -1.45 -4.53
N GLN A 393 -22.02 -0.44 -4.66
CA GLN A 393 -22.22 0.24 -5.94
C GLN A 393 -21.16 1.33 -6.16
N VAL A 394 -20.63 1.41 -7.39
CA VAL A 394 -19.90 2.61 -7.83
C VAL A 394 -20.93 3.65 -8.26
N GLU A 395 -21.06 4.71 -7.48
CA GLU A 395 -22.05 5.75 -7.71
C GLU A 395 -21.65 6.68 -8.86
N PHE A 396 -22.56 6.86 -9.82
CA PHE A 396 -22.44 7.82 -10.93
C PHE A 396 -23.58 8.84 -10.85
N LYS A 397 -23.27 10.13 -11.10
CA LYS A 397 -24.25 11.22 -11.14
C LYS A 397 -25.36 10.89 -12.13
N SER A 398 -26.62 11.02 -11.70
CA SER A 398 -27.78 10.88 -12.58
C SER A 398 -27.85 12.03 -13.60
N GLU A 399 -28.74 11.92 -14.58
CA GLU A 399 -29.09 13.06 -15.42
C GLU A 399 -29.76 14.14 -14.58
N THR A 400 -29.08 15.27 -14.41
CA THR A 400 -29.73 16.50 -13.97
C THR A 400 -30.58 17.01 -15.12
N THR A 401 -31.90 16.82 -15.06
CA THR A 401 -32.83 17.79 -15.64
C THR A 401 -32.49 19.18 -15.11
N PRO A 402 -32.64 20.26 -15.90
CA PRO A 402 -32.47 21.62 -15.38
C PRO A 402 -33.47 21.84 -14.24
N ASP A 403 -32.96 22.12 -13.04
CA ASP A 403 -33.81 22.26 -11.85
C ASP A 403 -34.73 23.48 -11.98
N SER A 404 -36.03 23.24 -11.94
CA SER A 404 -36.96 24.23 -11.40
C SER A 404 -36.82 24.18 -9.89
N ALA A 405 -36.17 25.20 -9.31
CA ALA A 405 -35.81 25.21 -7.91
C ALA A 405 -37.03 25.19 -6.98
N THR A 406 -37.14 24.15 -6.14
CA THR A 406 -37.71 24.23 -4.79
C THR A 406 -37.14 23.08 -3.95
N GLY A 407 -36.35 23.38 -2.93
CA GLY A 407 -35.74 22.36 -2.08
C GLY A 407 -36.67 21.87 -0.98
N THR A 408 -36.62 20.58 -0.66
CA THR A 408 -36.92 20.10 0.70
C THR A 408 -36.07 18.85 1.00
N LYS A 409 -35.73 18.64 2.28
CA LYS A 409 -34.77 17.64 2.74
C LYS A 409 -35.40 16.25 2.91
N SER A 410 -34.59 15.20 2.67
CA SER A 410 -34.50 13.95 3.45
C SER A 410 -35.15 12.64 2.93
N THR A 411 -34.36 11.56 3.08
CA THR A 411 -34.71 10.15 3.42
C THR A 411 -35.43 9.19 2.44
N THR A 412 -34.68 8.15 2.05
CA THR A 412 -35.04 6.70 1.89
C THR A 412 -36.25 6.23 1.06
N ALA A 413 -35.96 5.25 0.19
CA ALA A 413 -36.75 4.49 -0.80
C ALA A 413 -38.03 3.74 -0.29
N PRO A 414 -38.82 2.97 -1.11
CA PRO A 414 -38.65 2.59 -2.54
C PRO A 414 -39.91 2.45 -3.47
N ASN A 415 -39.65 2.45 -4.80
CA ASN A 415 -40.30 1.69 -5.91
C ASN A 415 -41.73 1.99 -6.48
N SER A 416 -41.89 1.62 -7.77
CA SER A 416 -43.10 1.42 -8.62
C SER A 416 -43.77 2.60 -9.34
N GLY A 417 -43.90 2.49 -10.67
CA GLY A 417 -44.79 3.30 -11.52
C GLY A 417 -44.36 3.40 -12.99
N SER A 418 -45.22 3.01 -13.94
CA SER A 418 -44.96 3.00 -15.40
C SER A 418 -45.89 3.96 -16.15
N ALA A 419 -45.40 4.66 -17.20
CA ALA A 419 -46.06 4.80 -18.52
C ALA A 419 -45.57 5.99 -19.41
N SER A 420 -45.05 5.63 -20.59
CA SER A 420 -45.32 6.16 -21.95
C SER A 420 -45.41 7.66 -22.35
N SER A 421 -44.78 7.95 -23.50
CA SER A 421 -45.00 9.09 -24.45
C SER A 421 -44.59 10.51 -24.01
N GLY A 422 -44.10 11.40 -24.87
CA GLY A 422 -43.71 11.29 -26.30
C GLY A 422 -43.63 12.68 -26.94
N GLY A 423 -42.56 13.00 -27.70
CA GLY A 423 -42.41 14.29 -28.39
C GLY A 423 -40.95 14.69 -28.61
N SER A 424 -40.65 15.30 -29.76
CA SER A 424 -39.28 15.62 -30.21
C SER A 424 -39.19 17.07 -30.67
N GLN A 425 -38.15 17.80 -30.25
CA GLN A 425 -37.34 18.71 -31.10
C GLN A 425 -36.31 19.53 -30.30
N GLY A 426 -35.13 19.75 -30.90
CA GLY A 426 -34.62 21.12 -31.04
C GLY A 426 -33.67 21.73 -30.00
N ALA A 427 -32.38 21.39 -30.12
CA ALA A 427 -31.23 22.31 -30.04
C ALA A 427 -30.65 22.82 -28.69
N SER A 428 -29.32 22.97 -28.72
CA SER A 428 -28.45 23.81 -27.88
C SER A 428 -28.23 23.40 -26.41
N SER A 429 -27.40 22.38 -26.18
CA SER A 429 -26.76 22.15 -24.87
C SER A 429 -25.45 22.92 -24.76
N SER A 430 -25.49 24.09 -24.13
CA SER A 430 -24.32 24.90 -23.76
C SER A 430 -23.38 24.16 -22.79
N ALA A 431 -22.09 24.52 -22.84
CA ALA A 431 -20.97 23.92 -22.11
C ALA A 431 -21.27 23.46 -20.66
N LYS A 432 -21.05 22.17 -20.37
CA LYS A 432 -21.14 21.62 -19.01
C LYS A 432 -19.76 21.39 -18.41
N LEU A 433 -19.24 22.47 -17.84
CA LEU A 433 -18.31 22.57 -16.72
C LEU A 433 -17.67 21.26 -16.22
N VAL A 434 -16.38 21.09 -16.54
CA VAL A 434 -15.43 20.39 -15.65
C VAL A 434 -14.65 21.47 -14.88
N ALA A 435 -14.38 21.20 -13.59
CA ALA A 435 -13.89 22.13 -12.56
C ALA A 435 -14.91 23.14 -12.01
N ALA A 436 -15.49 22.78 -10.86
CA ALA A 436 -15.91 23.60 -9.72
C ALA A 436 -15.78 22.65 -8.51
N GLU A 437 -14.73 22.79 -7.70
CA GLU A 437 -14.64 23.57 -6.45
C GLU A 437 -14.82 22.67 -5.23
N ASP A 438 -13.79 22.69 -4.39
CA ASP A 438 -13.54 21.81 -3.26
C ASP A 438 -14.45 22.12 -2.07
N MET A 439 -15.24 21.15 -1.58
CA MET A 439 -15.62 20.96 -0.17
C MET A 439 -16.28 19.59 0.07
N GLN A 440 -16.03 19.02 1.25
CA GLN A 440 -16.42 17.65 1.65
C GLN A 440 -17.92 17.33 1.49
N THR A 441 -18.25 16.65 0.39
CA THR A 441 -19.43 15.79 0.24
C THR A 441 -18.99 14.50 -0.46
N ASN A 442 -19.80 13.42 -0.40
CA ASN A 442 -19.52 12.22 -1.20
C ASN A 442 -19.72 12.55 -2.68
N GLU A 443 -18.66 12.99 -3.36
CA GLU A 443 -18.70 13.33 -4.78
C GLU A 443 -18.94 12.07 -5.62
N MET A 444 -20.20 11.85 -6.00
CA MET A 444 -20.57 10.84 -6.99
C MET A 444 -19.76 11.04 -8.27
N ASN A 445 -19.32 9.96 -8.90
CA ASN A 445 -18.52 10.02 -10.12
C ASN A 445 -19.34 10.66 -11.27
N PRO A 446 -18.76 11.45 -12.18
CA PRO A 446 -19.48 11.99 -13.34
C PRO A 446 -20.26 10.92 -14.14
N LYS A 447 -21.38 11.31 -14.78
CA LYS A 447 -22.07 10.37 -15.68
C LYS A 447 -21.13 9.99 -16.84
N PRO A 448 -20.92 8.69 -17.15
CA PRO A 448 -20.06 8.29 -18.26
C PRO A 448 -20.67 8.72 -19.60
N THR A 449 -19.85 9.36 -20.44
CA THR A 449 -20.19 9.77 -21.81
C THR A 449 -19.35 8.99 -22.81
N VAL A 450 -19.73 9.06 -24.09
CA VAL A 450 -18.93 8.49 -25.19
C VAL A 450 -17.84 9.47 -25.66
N SER A 451 -18.03 10.76 -25.46
CA SER A 451 -17.11 11.83 -25.90
C SER A 451 -15.86 12.01 -25.03
N ASP A 452 -15.87 11.47 -23.80
CA ASP A 452 -14.90 11.82 -22.76
C ASP A 452 -14.33 10.56 -22.06
N ILE A 453 -13.27 10.77 -21.29
CA ILE A 453 -12.74 9.84 -20.29
C ILE A 453 -12.84 10.56 -18.95
N ASN A 454 -13.62 10.01 -18.03
CA ASN A 454 -13.65 10.44 -16.65
C ASN A 454 -12.68 9.57 -15.82
N VAL A 455 -12.27 10.02 -14.64
CA VAL A 455 -11.54 9.19 -13.67
C VAL A 455 -12.45 8.98 -12.47
N ALA A 456 -12.68 7.72 -12.10
CA ALA A 456 -13.48 7.36 -10.94
C ALA A 456 -12.65 7.55 -9.66
N LYS A 457 -13.33 7.79 -8.54
CA LYS A 457 -12.77 7.68 -7.20
C LYS A 457 -13.74 6.84 -6.36
N VAL A 458 -13.23 5.77 -5.78
CA VAL A 458 -13.99 4.84 -4.93
C VAL A 458 -13.27 4.72 -3.59
N THR A 459 -13.94 5.03 -2.49
CA THR A 459 -13.42 4.79 -1.14
C THR A 459 -13.60 3.31 -0.80
N LEU A 460 -12.49 2.61 -0.59
CA LEU A 460 -12.46 1.24 -0.09
C LEU A 460 -12.36 1.30 1.44
N SER A 461 -13.26 0.64 2.15
CA SER A 461 -13.25 0.51 3.62
C SER A 461 -13.26 -0.96 4.02
N ASN A 462 -12.73 -1.27 5.21
CA ASN A 462 -12.54 -2.64 5.71
C ASN A 462 -11.47 -3.43 4.93
N LEU A 463 -10.39 -2.76 4.55
CA LEU A 463 -9.18 -3.43 4.07
C LEU A 463 -8.56 -4.27 5.20
N VAL A 464 -8.19 -5.50 4.89
CA VAL A 464 -7.53 -6.42 5.83
C VAL A 464 -6.02 -6.23 5.78
N PHE A 465 -5.34 -6.60 6.86
CA PHE A 465 -3.88 -6.56 6.91
C PHE A 465 -3.26 -7.71 6.09
N GLY A 466 -2.57 -7.38 4.99
CA GLY A 466 -2.05 -8.35 4.04
C GLY A 466 -2.81 -8.33 2.71
N GLN A 467 -3.06 -9.51 2.15
CA GLN A 467 -3.68 -9.62 0.83
C GLN A 467 -5.16 -9.22 0.85
N ASN A 468 -5.55 -8.37 -0.09
CA ASN A 468 -6.91 -7.93 -0.34
C ASN A 468 -7.34 -8.27 -1.78
N THR A 469 -8.63 -8.47 -1.98
CA THR A 469 -9.23 -8.82 -3.28
C THR A 469 -10.40 -7.91 -3.61
N ILE A 470 -10.41 -7.31 -4.80
CA ILE A 470 -11.54 -6.56 -5.35
C ILE A 470 -12.09 -7.34 -6.54
N GLU A 471 -13.40 -7.60 -6.53
CA GLU A 471 -14.12 -8.25 -7.62
C GLU A 471 -15.16 -7.30 -8.22
N PHE A 472 -14.95 -6.86 -9.46
CA PHE A 472 -15.87 -6.02 -10.22
C PHE A 472 -16.88 -6.84 -11.02
N SER A 473 -18.14 -6.41 -11.00
CA SER A 473 -19.24 -6.97 -11.80
C SER A 473 -20.27 -5.89 -12.13
N VAL A 474 -21.35 -6.27 -12.80
CA VAL A 474 -22.47 -5.39 -13.18
C VAL A 474 -23.77 -5.96 -12.59
N PRO A 475 -24.66 -5.14 -12.01
CA PRO A 475 -25.98 -5.59 -11.60
C PRO A 475 -26.81 -6.12 -12.77
N ASP A 476 -27.78 -6.99 -12.49
CA ASP A 476 -28.63 -7.58 -13.54
C ASP A 476 -29.35 -6.52 -14.39
N SER A 477 -29.47 -6.81 -15.68
CA SER A 477 -30.06 -5.89 -16.68
C SER A 477 -29.37 -4.52 -16.83
N LYS A 478 -28.19 -4.30 -16.23
CA LYS A 478 -27.36 -3.10 -16.42
C LYS A 478 -26.21 -3.34 -17.39
N VAL A 479 -25.47 -2.27 -17.68
CA VAL A 479 -24.27 -2.28 -18.52
C VAL A 479 -23.09 -1.63 -17.81
N ALA A 480 -21.91 -2.23 -17.92
CA ALA A 480 -20.70 -1.61 -17.40
C ALA A 480 -20.39 -0.32 -18.19
N PRO A 481 -19.83 0.72 -17.56
CA PRO A 481 -18.92 1.59 -18.29
C PRO A 481 -17.70 0.78 -18.72
N MET A 482 -17.05 1.23 -19.78
CA MET A 482 -15.71 0.78 -20.15
C MET A 482 -14.73 1.25 -19.07
N ILE A 483 -13.90 0.37 -18.51
CA ILE A 483 -12.96 0.67 -17.41
C ILE A 483 -11.51 0.32 -17.78
N GLY A 484 -10.56 1.16 -17.38
CA GLY A 484 -9.13 0.98 -17.63
C GLY A 484 -8.33 0.59 -16.38
N ASN A 485 -7.01 0.80 -16.44
CA ASN A 485 -6.06 0.48 -15.37
C ASN A 485 -6.48 1.06 -14.01
N MET A 486 -6.16 0.33 -12.94
CA MET A 486 -6.58 0.62 -11.58
C MET A 486 -5.43 1.21 -10.76
N TYR A 487 -5.72 2.17 -9.89
CA TYR A 487 -4.73 2.95 -9.15
C TYR A 487 -5.15 3.04 -7.69
N LEU A 488 -4.39 2.44 -6.78
CA LEU A 488 -4.70 2.44 -5.35
C LEU A 488 -3.76 3.36 -4.58
N THR A 489 -4.32 4.22 -3.72
CA THR A 489 -3.57 5.09 -2.80
C THR A 489 -4.27 5.15 -1.44
N SER A 490 -3.54 5.26 -0.34
CA SER A 490 -4.14 5.50 0.99
C SER A 490 -4.32 6.99 1.29
N SER A 491 -3.87 7.88 0.40
CA SER A 491 -3.91 9.33 0.59
C SER A 491 -5.06 10.00 -0.17
N THR A 492 -5.67 11.02 0.45
CA THR A 492 -6.58 11.97 -0.22
C THR A 492 -5.86 13.18 -0.81
N SER A 493 -4.53 13.26 -0.71
CA SER A 493 -3.78 14.45 -1.13
C SER A 493 -3.92 14.73 -2.63
N GLU A 494 -4.11 16.00 -2.97
CA GLU A 494 -4.18 16.47 -4.35
C GLU A 494 -2.90 16.15 -5.14
N ASN A 495 -1.76 16.11 -4.45
CA ASN A 495 -0.48 15.64 -5.01
C ASN A 495 -0.56 14.20 -5.53
N ASN A 496 -1.11 13.25 -4.76
CA ASN A 496 -1.23 11.87 -5.23
C ASN A 496 -2.31 11.74 -6.32
N LYS A 497 -3.42 12.48 -6.22
CA LYS A 497 -4.43 12.56 -7.29
C LYS A 497 -3.81 13.06 -8.61
N ASN A 498 -2.98 14.10 -8.56
CA ASN A 498 -2.26 14.59 -9.73
C ASN A 498 -1.29 13.55 -10.29
N LYS A 499 -0.47 12.87 -9.46
CA LYS A 499 0.40 11.78 -9.93
C LYS A 499 -0.39 10.64 -10.59
N ILE A 500 -1.58 10.30 -10.08
CA ILE A 500 -2.47 9.29 -10.67
C ILE A 500 -3.00 9.76 -12.03
N TYR A 501 -3.45 11.02 -12.12
CA TYR A 501 -3.95 11.59 -13.36
C TYR A 501 -2.82 11.70 -14.40
N ASP A 502 -1.62 12.05 -13.96
CA ASP A 502 -0.42 12.10 -14.78
C ASP A 502 -0.12 10.73 -15.39
N ASP A 503 -0.10 9.64 -14.62
CA ASP A 503 0.12 8.29 -15.17
C ASP A 503 -1.03 7.83 -16.09
N ILE A 504 -2.30 8.05 -15.70
CA ILE A 504 -3.48 7.74 -16.54
C ILE A 504 -3.35 8.43 -17.90
N PHE A 505 -3.05 9.72 -17.96
CA PHE A 505 -3.03 10.47 -19.20
C PHE A 505 -1.63 10.57 -19.84
N GLY A 506 -0.66 9.83 -19.29
CA GLY A 506 0.72 9.78 -19.77
C GLY A 506 1.42 11.14 -19.68
N ASN A 507 0.99 12.01 -18.77
CA ASN A 507 1.58 13.31 -18.55
C ASN A 507 2.85 13.17 -17.69
N SER A 508 3.85 14.01 -17.93
CA SER A 508 4.96 14.24 -17.01
C SER A 508 5.16 15.73 -16.82
N SER A 509 5.04 16.19 -15.57
CA SER A 509 5.15 17.59 -15.18
C SER A 509 6.53 17.90 -14.61
N VAL A 510 7.12 19.02 -15.04
CA VAL A 510 8.36 19.58 -14.48
C VAL A 510 8.14 21.07 -14.22
N THR A 511 8.23 21.48 -12.95
CA THR A 511 8.28 22.89 -12.58
C THR A 511 9.73 23.34 -12.52
N LYS A 512 10.12 24.25 -13.43
CA LYS A 512 11.46 24.85 -13.46
C LYS A 512 11.57 25.98 -12.45
N GLU A 513 12.81 26.33 -12.07
CA GLU A 513 13.13 27.33 -11.04
C GLU A 513 12.44 28.70 -11.23
N ASN A 514 12.13 29.09 -12.47
CA ASN A 514 11.44 30.33 -12.81
C ASN A 514 9.89 30.23 -12.77
N ASN A 515 9.31 29.29 -12.02
CA ASN A 515 7.87 28.92 -12.03
C ASN A 515 7.32 28.55 -13.42
N SER A 516 8.20 28.24 -14.39
CA SER A 516 7.80 27.73 -15.70
C SER A 516 7.50 26.24 -15.56
N SER A 517 6.21 25.91 -15.38
CA SER A 517 5.72 24.54 -15.43
C SER A 517 5.57 24.06 -16.88
N THR A 518 6.21 22.93 -17.18
CA THR A 518 6.09 22.22 -18.45
C THR A 518 5.41 20.86 -18.21
N ILE A 519 4.47 20.48 -19.09
CA ILE A 519 3.77 19.19 -19.07
C ILE A 519 3.98 18.51 -20.41
N THR A 520 4.58 17.32 -20.42
CA THR A 520 4.75 16.51 -21.64
C THR A 520 3.74 15.38 -21.66
N VAL A 521 2.98 15.21 -22.74
CA VAL A 521 2.03 14.12 -22.94
C VAL A 521 2.64 13.03 -23.80
N ASN A 522 2.79 11.84 -23.21
CA ASN A 522 3.23 10.63 -23.88
C ASN A 522 2.06 9.98 -24.63
N LEU A 523 1.99 10.15 -25.95
CA LEU A 523 0.87 9.66 -26.76
C LEU A 523 0.79 8.12 -26.85
N LEU A 524 1.90 7.42 -26.60
CA LEU A 524 1.96 5.95 -26.57
C LEU A 524 1.45 5.39 -25.23
N LYS A 525 1.77 6.04 -24.10
CA LYS A 525 1.46 5.54 -22.74
C LYS A 525 0.20 6.15 -22.11
N GLY A 526 -0.28 7.30 -22.57
CA GLY A 526 -1.47 7.95 -22.02
C GLY A 526 -2.80 7.47 -22.60
N TYR A 527 -3.83 7.36 -21.76
CA TYR A 527 -5.21 7.13 -22.17
C TYR A 527 -5.72 8.30 -23.04
N SER A 528 -6.30 7.98 -24.20
CA SER A 528 -6.74 8.95 -25.21
C SER A 528 -7.79 8.34 -26.13
N LEU A 529 -8.56 9.18 -26.83
CA LEU A 529 -9.66 8.76 -27.71
C LEU A 529 -9.37 9.11 -29.16
N ALA A 530 -9.44 8.14 -30.07
CA ALA A 530 -9.50 8.42 -31.50
C ALA A 530 -10.96 8.64 -31.96
N ALA A 531 -11.20 9.35 -33.06
CA ALA A 531 -12.54 9.45 -33.63
C ALA A 531 -13.07 8.10 -34.15
N ASP A 532 -12.19 7.25 -34.68
CA ASP A 532 -12.46 5.88 -35.10
C ASP A 532 -11.20 4.99 -35.06
N SER A 533 -11.32 3.75 -35.52
CA SER A 533 -10.27 2.73 -35.54
C SER A 533 -9.17 2.94 -36.58
N SER A 534 -9.25 3.96 -37.45
CA SER A 534 -8.25 4.20 -38.49
C SER A 534 -7.01 4.96 -38.00
N THR A 535 -7.13 5.75 -36.93
CA THR A 535 -6.00 6.41 -36.23
C THR A 535 -5.13 5.35 -35.55
N TYR A 536 -3.80 5.49 -35.65
CA TYR A 536 -2.86 4.49 -35.14
C TYR A 536 -1.51 5.05 -34.68
N VAL A 537 -0.86 4.34 -33.77
CA VAL A 537 0.53 4.57 -33.37
C VAL A 537 1.45 3.72 -34.24
N ARG A 538 2.50 4.33 -34.79
CA ARG A 538 3.53 3.67 -35.58
C ARG A 538 4.92 3.89 -34.96
N GLN A 539 5.73 2.83 -34.93
CA GLN A 539 7.16 2.92 -34.68
C GLN A 539 7.89 3.36 -35.96
N PHE A 540 8.81 4.31 -35.78
CA PHE A 540 9.77 4.75 -36.79
C PHE A 540 11.17 4.57 -36.23
N THR A 541 12.07 3.97 -37.00
CA THR A 541 13.49 3.82 -36.68
C THR A 541 14.33 4.62 -37.68
N ASN A 542 15.58 4.88 -37.32
CA ASN A 542 16.58 5.54 -38.18
C ASN A 542 16.09 6.90 -38.73
N LEU A 543 15.48 7.71 -37.85
CA LEU A 543 15.06 9.06 -38.21
C LEU A 543 16.25 10.03 -38.07
N THR A 544 16.42 10.88 -39.08
CA THR A 544 17.32 12.04 -39.03
C THR A 544 16.59 13.22 -38.40
N ASN A 545 17.24 13.96 -37.50
CA ASN A 545 16.62 15.15 -36.92
C ASN A 545 16.90 16.38 -37.80
N SER A 546 15.86 17.14 -38.16
CA SER A 546 15.99 18.35 -38.95
C SER A 546 16.87 19.45 -38.33
N THR A 547 17.18 19.38 -37.03
CA THR A 547 18.11 20.32 -36.35
C THR A 547 19.48 19.71 -36.01
N GLN A 548 19.67 18.40 -36.14
CA GLN A 548 20.92 17.67 -35.89
C GLN A 548 20.97 16.44 -36.84
N PRO A 549 21.78 16.45 -37.91
CA PRO A 549 21.70 15.47 -39.00
C PRO A 549 22.31 14.09 -38.69
N GLU A 550 22.66 13.79 -37.44
CA GLU A 550 23.08 12.44 -37.03
C GLU A 550 21.88 11.48 -37.00
N GLU A 551 22.09 10.21 -37.37
CA GLU A 551 21.04 9.19 -37.33
C GLU A 551 20.67 8.84 -35.89
N ASN A 552 19.41 9.05 -35.52
CA ASN A 552 18.92 8.60 -34.22
C ASN A 552 18.40 7.16 -34.33
N ASN A 553 19.18 6.22 -33.78
CA ASN A 553 18.82 4.80 -33.68
C ASN A 553 17.72 4.52 -32.63
N THR A 554 17.29 5.51 -31.85
CA THR A 554 16.21 5.37 -30.87
C THR A 554 14.85 5.32 -31.59
N PRO A 555 14.02 4.28 -31.39
CA PRO A 555 12.70 4.22 -31.98
C PRO A 555 11.81 5.39 -31.54
N THR A 556 11.21 6.07 -32.51
CA THR A 556 10.26 7.17 -32.30
C THR A 556 8.85 6.69 -32.58
N TYR A 557 7.93 6.90 -31.65
CA TYR A 557 6.52 6.52 -31.79
C TYR A 557 5.69 7.74 -32.17
N LEU A 558 5.03 7.69 -33.32
CA LEU A 558 4.20 8.80 -33.82
C LEU A 558 2.77 8.33 -34.07
N VAL A 559 1.80 9.18 -33.75
CA VAL A 559 0.38 8.97 -34.07
C VAL A 559 0.11 9.48 -35.48
N GLY A 560 -0.47 8.64 -36.32
CA GLY A 560 -0.85 8.94 -37.70
C GLY A 560 -2.34 8.79 -37.98
N PHE A 561 -2.73 9.18 -39.19
CA PHE A 561 -4.13 9.16 -39.66
C PHE A 561 -5.10 10.08 -38.90
N ILE A 562 -4.58 11.09 -38.17
CA ILE A 562 -5.38 12.23 -37.70
C ILE A 562 -5.73 13.10 -38.91
N GLY A 563 -7.01 13.44 -39.06
CA GLY A 563 -7.50 14.17 -40.21
C GLY A 563 -7.52 13.35 -41.51
N GLY A 564 -8.03 13.93 -42.59
CA GLY A 564 -7.86 13.43 -43.96
C GLY A 564 -8.99 12.56 -44.52
N ARG A 565 -8.86 12.14 -45.78
CA ARG A 565 -9.90 11.40 -46.53
C ARG A 565 -9.42 10.01 -46.93
N GLY A 566 -10.35 9.05 -46.98
CA GLY A 566 -10.12 7.71 -47.51
C GLY A 566 -9.54 6.69 -46.51
N PRO A 567 -9.50 5.41 -46.91
CA PRO A 567 -9.13 4.31 -46.04
C PRO A 567 -7.63 4.17 -45.79
N ARG A 568 -7.31 3.58 -44.64
CA ARG A 568 -5.97 3.09 -44.33
C ARG A 568 -5.78 1.74 -45.04
N LYS A 569 -4.74 1.62 -45.86
CA LYS A 569 -4.34 0.32 -46.40
C LYS A 569 -3.50 -0.43 -45.36
N VAL A 570 -3.93 -1.66 -45.09
CA VAL A 570 -3.19 -2.71 -44.36
C VAL A 570 -3.21 -3.96 -45.25
N ASN A 571 -2.20 -4.82 -45.14
CA ASN A 571 -2.08 -5.98 -46.04
C ASN A 571 -2.94 -7.16 -45.54
N ASP A 572 -3.36 -7.97 -46.52
CA ASP A 572 -4.13 -9.22 -46.43
C ASP A 572 -5.49 -9.17 -45.69
N ALA A 573 -6.54 -9.55 -46.42
CA ALA A 573 -7.94 -9.75 -46.03
C ALA A 573 -8.66 -8.61 -45.25
N ASP A 574 -8.19 -8.24 -44.07
CA ASP A 574 -8.92 -7.45 -43.07
C ASP A 574 -8.66 -5.94 -43.19
N LYS A 575 -9.08 -5.37 -44.32
CA LYS A 575 -9.10 -3.92 -44.54
C LYS A 575 -10.08 -3.22 -43.60
N ILE A 576 -9.64 -2.16 -42.90
CA ILE A 576 -10.58 -1.10 -42.47
C ILE A 576 -10.94 -0.31 -43.75
N THR A 577 -11.92 -0.82 -44.50
CA THR A 577 -12.26 -0.37 -45.86
C THR A 577 -12.76 1.07 -45.93
N THR A 578 -13.31 1.61 -44.84
CA THR A 578 -13.75 3.00 -44.73
C THR A 578 -13.64 3.47 -43.27
N PRO A 579 -12.97 4.60 -42.98
CA PRO A 579 -13.06 5.26 -41.68
C PRO A 579 -14.46 5.87 -41.49
N TRP A 580 -14.99 5.88 -40.27
CA TRP A 580 -16.30 6.49 -39.98
C TRP A 580 -16.18 8.02 -39.86
N ALA A 581 -15.01 8.51 -39.47
CA ALA A 581 -14.68 9.92 -39.42
C ALA A 581 -13.78 10.31 -40.61
N ILE A 582 -14.07 11.46 -41.23
CA ILE A 582 -13.30 11.99 -42.37
C ILE A 582 -13.01 13.48 -42.17
N LYS A 583 -11.96 13.96 -42.84
CA LYS A 583 -11.44 15.33 -42.74
C LYS A 583 -11.12 15.67 -41.27
N ASP A 584 -11.32 16.93 -40.88
CA ASP A 584 -11.21 17.49 -39.55
C ASP A 584 -11.99 16.73 -38.45
N ASN A 585 -13.08 16.03 -38.79
CA ASN A 585 -13.80 15.19 -37.83
C ASN A 585 -13.00 13.95 -37.37
N ARG A 586 -11.94 13.55 -38.08
CA ARG A 586 -11.06 12.43 -37.68
C ARG A 586 -10.03 12.92 -36.64
N THR A 587 -10.50 13.14 -35.43
CA THR A 587 -9.72 13.73 -34.33
C THR A 587 -8.97 12.70 -33.48
N LEU A 588 -7.96 13.18 -32.75
CA LEU A 588 -7.40 12.54 -31.55
C LEU A 588 -7.71 13.44 -30.34
N THR A 589 -8.27 12.89 -29.27
CA THR A 589 -8.46 13.57 -27.99
C THR A 589 -7.45 13.07 -26.98
N ILE A 590 -6.69 13.98 -26.38
CA ILE A 590 -5.77 13.74 -25.26
C ILE A 590 -6.22 14.54 -24.04
N TYR A 591 -5.56 14.31 -22.90
CA TYR A 591 -5.80 15.07 -21.68
C TYR A 591 -4.49 15.59 -21.10
N VAL A 592 -4.53 16.81 -20.57
CA VAL A 592 -3.38 17.55 -20.01
C VAL A 592 -3.73 17.99 -18.60
N ASN A 593 -3.07 17.40 -17.61
CA ASN A 593 -3.13 17.80 -16.21
C ASN A 593 -2.21 19.01 -16.00
N ALA A 594 -2.77 20.21 -16.08
CA ALA A 594 -2.01 21.45 -15.90
C ALA A 594 -1.91 21.79 -14.41
N PRO A 595 -0.71 22.05 -13.85
CA PRO A 595 -0.55 22.31 -12.41
C PRO A 595 -1.16 23.64 -11.98
N THR A 596 -1.36 24.58 -12.91
CA THR A 596 -1.95 25.90 -12.68
C THR A 596 -2.83 26.30 -13.87
N GLN A 597 -3.70 27.29 -13.68
CA GLN A 597 -4.44 27.91 -14.78
C GLN A 597 -3.54 28.92 -15.49
N GLY A 598 -3.57 28.95 -16.83
CA GLY A 598 -2.78 29.90 -17.61
C GLY A 598 -2.81 29.68 -19.11
N GLU A 599 -2.01 30.47 -19.82
CA GLU A 599 -1.76 30.35 -21.26
C GLU A 599 -0.53 29.46 -21.48
N TYR A 600 -0.67 28.39 -22.28
CA TYR A 600 0.39 27.41 -22.51
C TYR A 600 0.83 27.42 -23.98
N TYR A 601 2.13 27.60 -24.22
CA TYR A 601 2.77 27.33 -25.50
C TYR A 601 2.82 25.82 -25.76
N ILE A 602 2.81 25.42 -27.03
CA ILE A 602 2.79 24.02 -27.46
C ILE A 602 4.04 23.76 -28.31
N SER A 603 4.76 22.69 -28.00
CA SER A 603 5.84 22.18 -28.85
C SER A 603 5.75 20.66 -29.02
N GLY A 604 6.44 20.13 -30.02
CA GLY A 604 6.42 18.69 -30.31
C GLY A 604 7.21 18.33 -31.55
N SER A 605 7.28 17.02 -31.84
CA SER A 605 7.86 16.49 -33.06
C SER A 605 6.78 16.06 -34.06
N TYR A 606 7.10 16.12 -35.35
CA TYR A 606 6.18 15.77 -36.42
C TYR A 606 6.90 15.14 -37.62
N LEU A 607 6.17 14.40 -38.45
CA LEU A 607 6.69 13.81 -39.69
C LEU A 607 5.65 13.94 -40.83
N THR A 608 6.05 14.55 -41.95
CA THR A 608 5.23 14.69 -43.17
C THR A 608 6.09 15.01 -44.39
N GLU A 609 5.71 14.45 -45.54
CA GLU A 609 6.32 14.74 -46.85
C GLU A 609 5.93 16.12 -47.36
N LYS A 610 4.64 16.50 -47.22
CA LYS A 610 4.10 17.78 -47.67
C LYS A 610 3.82 18.71 -46.49
N ASP A 611 3.60 20.00 -46.78
CA ASP A 611 3.01 20.92 -45.82
C ASP A 611 1.64 20.41 -45.33
N ARG A 612 1.42 20.50 -44.01
CA ARG A 612 0.18 20.10 -43.32
C ARG A 612 -0.18 21.15 -42.27
N GLU A 613 -1.40 21.09 -41.76
CA GLU A 613 -1.82 21.89 -40.61
C GLU A 613 -2.27 21.00 -39.47
N LEU A 614 -1.80 21.32 -38.26
CA LEU A 614 -2.19 20.69 -37.01
C LEU A 614 -3.00 21.70 -36.19
N LYS A 615 -4.25 21.40 -35.87
CA LYS A 615 -5.10 22.21 -35.00
C LYS A 615 -5.25 21.52 -33.64
N LEU A 616 -5.04 22.27 -32.57
CA LEU A 616 -5.30 21.85 -31.19
C LEU A 616 -6.33 22.81 -30.56
N SER A 617 -7.30 22.30 -29.81
CA SER A 617 -8.29 23.13 -29.09
C SER A 617 -8.75 22.46 -27.79
N THR A 618 -9.19 23.25 -26.80
CA THR A 618 -9.86 22.71 -25.59
C THR A 618 -11.31 22.33 -25.85
N ASP A 619 -11.95 23.04 -26.76
CA ASP A 619 -13.36 22.94 -27.09
C ASP A 619 -13.55 22.57 -28.57
N SER A 620 -14.76 22.11 -28.94
CA SER A 620 -15.14 21.94 -30.35
C SER A 620 -15.25 23.28 -31.09
N ASP A 621 -15.53 24.36 -30.37
CA ASP A 621 -15.69 25.72 -30.91
C ASP A 621 -14.39 26.53 -30.83
N SER A 622 -14.21 27.46 -31.76
CA SER A 622 -12.90 28.01 -32.18
C SER A 622 -12.13 28.85 -31.17
N ASN A 623 -12.75 29.29 -30.06
CA ASN A 623 -12.28 30.45 -29.28
C ASN A 623 -11.04 30.18 -28.40
N ASN A 624 -10.67 28.91 -28.23
CA ASN A 624 -9.41 28.51 -27.58
C ASN A 624 -8.75 27.42 -28.44
N SER A 625 -8.14 27.84 -29.54
CA SER A 625 -7.49 26.95 -30.49
C SER A 625 -6.20 27.54 -31.07
N VAL A 626 -5.21 26.67 -31.28
CA VAL A 626 -3.94 26.98 -31.97
C VAL A 626 -3.87 26.11 -33.21
N THR A 627 -3.58 26.72 -34.36
CA THR A 627 -3.31 26.00 -35.61
C THR A 627 -1.86 26.24 -36.02
N ILE A 628 -1.16 25.19 -36.42
CA ILE A 628 0.27 25.21 -36.74
C ILE A 628 0.45 24.65 -38.15
N THR A 629 1.00 25.43 -39.07
CA THR A 629 1.44 24.93 -40.38
C THR A 629 2.80 24.25 -40.21
N THR A 630 2.84 22.93 -40.38
CA THR A 630 4.07 22.12 -40.34
C THR A 630 4.63 21.91 -41.73
N LYS A 631 5.89 22.28 -41.95
CA LYS A 631 6.58 22.26 -43.25
C LYS A 631 6.96 20.84 -43.67
N GLY A 632 6.64 20.47 -44.90
CA GLY A 632 7.00 19.20 -45.51
C GLY A 632 8.50 19.00 -45.65
N LYS A 633 8.95 17.75 -45.50
CA LYS A 633 10.36 17.35 -45.70
C LYS A 633 10.60 16.60 -47.02
N ASN A 634 9.57 16.41 -47.83
CA ASN A 634 9.55 15.58 -49.05
C ASN A 634 9.96 14.11 -48.80
N ASN A 635 9.96 13.65 -47.54
CA ASN A 635 10.29 12.30 -47.12
C ASN A 635 9.55 11.93 -45.81
N LEU A 636 9.66 10.66 -45.40
CA LEU A 636 9.21 10.13 -44.09
C LEU A 636 10.38 9.61 -43.23
N THR A 637 11.57 10.20 -43.37
CA THR A 637 12.79 9.84 -42.64
C THR A 637 13.45 11.01 -41.88
N THR A 638 12.99 12.24 -42.12
CA THR A 638 13.46 13.45 -41.43
C THR A 638 12.42 13.97 -40.46
N LEU A 639 12.68 13.84 -39.16
CA LEU A 639 11.82 14.33 -38.09
C LEU A 639 11.87 15.86 -38.02
N GLY A 640 10.70 16.49 -38.13
CA GLY A 640 10.50 17.92 -37.90
C GLY A 640 10.12 18.20 -36.45
N THR A 641 10.28 19.45 -36.04
CA THR A 641 9.86 19.97 -34.73
C THR A 641 9.11 21.29 -34.89
N PHE A 642 8.23 21.60 -33.94
CA PHE A 642 7.55 22.89 -33.83
C PHE A 642 7.56 23.37 -32.37
N ASP A 643 7.56 24.68 -32.17
CA ASP A 643 7.39 25.33 -30.87
C ASP A 643 6.72 26.69 -31.06
N THR A 644 5.49 26.84 -30.54
CA THR A 644 4.71 28.07 -30.70
C THR A 644 5.25 29.25 -29.90
N ALA A 645 6.11 29.01 -28.90
CA ALA A 645 6.79 30.07 -28.14
C ALA A 645 7.83 30.81 -29.01
N THR A 646 8.62 30.06 -29.77
CA THR A 646 9.79 30.57 -30.50
C THR A 646 9.59 30.74 -32.00
N ALA A 647 8.58 30.10 -32.60
CA ALA A 647 8.39 30.09 -34.05
C ALA A 647 8.29 31.49 -34.70
N THR A 648 8.92 31.61 -35.86
CA THR A 648 8.95 32.77 -36.76
C THR A 648 8.52 32.35 -38.17
N GLU A 649 8.29 33.32 -39.07
CA GLU A 649 7.89 33.00 -40.44
C GLU A 649 9.00 32.24 -41.19
N GLY A 650 8.68 31.05 -41.69
CA GLY A 650 9.59 30.19 -42.45
C GLY A 650 10.10 28.96 -41.71
N ASP A 651 9.88 28.91 -40.38
CA ASP A 651 10.24 27.79 -39.52
C ASP A 651 9.48 26.49 -39.84
N ASN A 652 10.01 25.37 -39.34
CA ASN A 652 9.45 24.03 -39.52
C ASN A 652 7.99 23.90 -39.04
N GLY A 653 7.58 24.69 -38.04
CA GLY A 653 6.19 24.78 -37.61
C GLY A 653 5.84 26.20 -37.25
N THR A 654 5.03 26.87 -38.08
CA THR A 654 4.64 28.28 -37.89
C THR A 654 3.18 28.36 -37.42
N PRO A 655 2.85 29.07 -36.33
CA PRO A 655 1.47 29.35 -35.94
C PRO A 655 0.69 30.09 -37.04
N VAL A 656 -0.59 29.74 -37.23
CA VAL A 656 -1.49 30.42 -38.17
C VAL A 656 -2.17 31.58 -37.46
N GLY A 657 -1.88 32.80 -37.90
CA GLY A 657 -2.36 34.03 -37.25
C GLY A 657 -1.56 34.38 -36.00
N THR A 658 -2.17 35.12 -35.07
CA THR A 658 -1.50 35.65 -33.87
C THR A 658 -1.58 34.72 -32.65
N THR A 659 -2.46 33.72 -32.65
CA THR A 659 -2.68 32.84 -31.50
C THR A 659 -1.56 31.81 -31.36
N ARG A 660 -0.80 31.90 -30.26
CA ARG A 660 0.35 31.03 -29.97
C ARG A 660 0.16 30.09 -28.77
N THR A 661 -0.88 30.32 -27.97
CA THR A 661 -1.13 29.60 -26.71
C THR A 661 -2.51 28.97 -26.66
N LEU A 662 -2.63 27.89 -25.89
CA LEU A 662 -3.92 27.37 -25.41
C LEU A 662 -4.11 27.76 -23.95
N ARG A 663 -5.29 28.27 -23.61
CA ARG A 663 -5.66 28.53 -22.23
C ARG A 663 -6.08 27.24 -21.56
N LEU A 664 -5.38 26.84 -20.49
CA LEU A 664 -5.71 25.66 -19.68
C LEU A 664 -6.17 26.09 -18.29
N LYS A 665 -7.13 25.35 -17.70
CA LYS A 665 -7.47 25.42 -16.27
C LYS A 665 -6.46 24.63 -15.45
N ALA A 666 -6.36 24.89 -14.15
CA ALA A 666 -5.68 23.96 -13.25
C ALA A 666 -6.39 22.60 -13.22
N GLY A 667 -5.64 21.51 -13.11
CA GLY A 667 -6.13 20.14 -13.20
C GLY A 667 -6.28 19.65 -14.64
N LEU A 668 -7.18 18.69 -14.85
CA LEU A 668 -7.31 17.96 -16.10
C LEU A 668 -8.06 18.75 -17.19
N ASN A 669 -7.40 18.97 -18.33
CA ASN A 669 -7.96 19.62 -19.51
C ASN A 669 -8.08 18.62 -20.66
N LYS A 670 -9.22 18.61 -21.35
CA LYS A 670 -9.42 17.88 -22.61
C LYS A 670 -8.80 18.69 -23.75
N ILE A 671 -8.02 18.07 -24.62
CA ILE A 671 -7.47 18.69 -25.84
C ILE A 671 -7.85 17.84 -27.05
N VAL A 672 -8.51 18.46 -28.02
CA VAL A 672 -8.87 17.85 -29.31
C VAL A 672 -7.86 18.27 -30.36
N ILE A 673 -7.34 17.29 -31.10
CA ILE A 673 -6.33 17.44 -32.13
C ILE A 673 -6.94 17.03 -33.48
N ALA A 674 -6.83 17.90 -34.48
CA ALA A 674 -7.40 17.72 -35.82
C ALA A 674 -6.42 18.20 -36.91
N GLY A 675 -6.71 17.86 -38.17
CA GLY A 675 -6.05 18.49 -39.32
C GLY A 675 -6.65 19.87 -39.63
N GLY A 676 -5.83 20.83 -40.04
CA GLY A 676 -6.28 22.18 -40.41
C GLY A 676 -6.90 22.29 -41.81
N GLY A 677 -7.39 23.49 -42.14
CA GLY A 677 -8.39 23.70 -43.21
C GLY A 677 -7.97 24.55 -44.41
N LYS A 678 -6.75 25.10 -44.45
CA LYS A 678 -6.31 26.05 -45.48
C LYS A 678 -6.36 25.46 -46.90
N GLU A 679 -6.73 26.27 -47.88
CA GLU A 679 -7.19 25.72 -49.17
C GLU A 679 -6.12 25.13 -50.09
N ASN A 680 -4.85 25.47 -49.86
CA ASN A 680 -3.73 25.09 -50.72
C ASN A 680 -2.78 24.03 -50.09
N VAL A 681 -3.08 23.59 -48.87
CA VAL A 681 -2.53 22.35 -48.29
C VAL A 681 -3.56 21.24 -48.45
N ASP A 682 -3.12 19.97 -48.47
CA ASP A 682 -4.01 18.80 -48.56
C ASP A 682 -5.09 18.88 -47.43
N LYS A 683 -6.29 19.40 -47.74
CA LYS A 683 -7.28 19.89 -46.76
C LYS A 683 -7.65 18.85 -45.71
N GLY A 684 -7.50 19.22 -44.44
CA GLY A 684 -7.98 18.46 -43.29
C GLY A 684 -7.06 17.32 -42.85
N PHE A 685 -5.85 17.16 -43.40
CA PHE A 685 -4.88 16.13 -42.99
C PHE A 685 -3.84 16.71 -42.03
N ALA A 686 -3.64 16.09 -40.86
CA ALA A 686 -2.54 16.41 -39.95
C ALA A 686 -1.25 15.67 -40.37
N PRO A 687 -0.06 16.12 -39.93
CA PRO A 687 1.16 15.30 -39.98
C PRO A 687 1.06 14.10 -39.02
N TYR A 688 2.01 13.17 -39.09
CA TYR A 688 2.26 12.28 -37.95
C TYR A 688 2.80 13.14 -36.79
N ILE A 689 2.35 12.89 -35.55
CA ILE A 689 2.75 13.66 -34.36
C ILE A 689 3.36 12.78 -33.28
N GLY A 690 4.42 13.26 -32.64
CA GLY A 690 5.01 12.65 -31.45
C GLY A 690 4.41 13.19 -30.15
N ASN A 691 5.11 13.00 -29.05
CA ASN A 691 4.74 13.57 -27.76
C ASN A 691 4.61 15.10 -27.84
N LEU A 692 3.63 15.63 -27.11
CA LEU A 692 3.30 17.06 -27.11
C LEU A 692 3.65 17.69 -25.76
N THR A 693 4.27 18.85 -25.80
CA THR A 693 4.78 19.55 -24.63
C THR A 693 4.07 20.90 -24.48
N PHE A 694 3.42 21.09 -23.33
CA PHE A 694 2.71 22.30 -22.96
C PHE A 694 3.55 23.07 -21.95
N THR A 695 3.99 24.29 -22.26
CA THR A 695 4.81 25.12 -21.35
C THR A 695 4.06 26.38 -20.97
N LEU A 696 3.87 26.59 -19.66
CA LEU A 696 3.21 27.78 -19.12
C LEU A 696 3.98 29.03 -19.57
N LYS A 697 3.27 29.95 -20.23
CA LYS A 697 3.76 31.30 -20.53
C LYS A 697 4.00 32.00 -19.19
N SER A 698 5.27 32.29 -18.88
CA SER A 698 5.59 33.12 -17.73
C SER A 698 4.93 34.48 -17.85
N ALA A 699 4.41 35.00 -16.73
CA ALA A 699 4.12 36.40 -16.62
C ALA A 699 5.46 37.15 -16.66
N GLN A 700 5.86 37.63 -17.85
CA GLN A 700 6.85 38.69 -17.91
C GLN A 700 6.28 39.87 -17.14
N THR A 701 7.03 40.34 -16.16
CA THR A 701 6.83 41.68 -15.61
C THR A 701 6.89 42.65 -16.78
N GLU A 702 5.82 43.40 -17.01
CA GLU A 702 5.87 44.56 -17.91
C GLU A 702 6.74 45.63 -17.25
N THR A 703 8.06 45.53 -17.45
CA THR A 703 8.98 46.65 -17.26
C THR A 703 9.07 47.41 -18.57
N ASP A 704 8.46 48.61 -18.57
CA ASP A 704 8.35 49.53 -19.70
C ASP A 704 9.58 49.59 -20.62
N THR A 705 9.44 49.10 -21.85
CA THR A 705 10.28 49.52 -22.99
C THR A 705 9.77 50.82 -23.64
N ASN A 706 9.30 51.77 -22.82
CA ASN A 706 9.12 53.17 -23.20
C ASN A 706 10.44 53.95 -22.99
N SER A 707 11.49 53.59 -23.74
CA SER A 707 12.77 54.33 -23.75
C SER A 707 13.60 54.10 -25.02
N SER A 708 13.10 54.55 -26.17
CA SER A 708 13.95 54.84 -27.35
C SER A 708 13.24 55.71 -28.41
N LYS A 709 12.85 56.94 -28.04
CA LYS A 709 12.44 57.94 -29.05
C LYS A 709 12.75 59.40 -28.65
N ALA A 710 14.04 59.71 -28.48
CA ALA A 710 14.55 61.08 -28.41
C ALA A 710 16.08 61.13 -28.69
N ALA A 711 16.45 61.19 -29.97
CA ALA A 711 17.69 61.76 -30.50
C ALA A 711 17.46 62.06 -31.99
#